data_AF-A0A7X0SQX6-F1
#
_entry.id   AF-A0A7X0SQX6-F1
#
_cell.length_a   1.000
_cell.length_b   1.000
_cell.length_c   1.000
_cell.angle_alpha   90.00
_cell.angle_beta   90.00
_cell.angle_gamma   90.00
#
_symmetry.space_group_name_H-M   'P 1'
#
loop_
_entity.id
_entity.type
_entity.pdbx_description
1 polymer ?
#
loop_
_entity_poly.entity_id
_entity_poly.type
_entity_poly.pdbx_seq_one_letter_code
_entity_poly.pdbx_strand_id
1 'polypeptide(L)'
;MYSKEQRRLLRMLNGVVRWKKNKRQARLQKARLLRKIEYWRRTRAKSRTRIAPAHSIPVLQEGKDPALPELATPSFDLSSSTSESTASEVPSSPASVRSFDLFRFPIIDWGYRWQRPQHMSRHFAQDGIRVFYFSVHSTQIEDPNATSDDIRSKLQIEQVEPNVWLVKLCSHTLLNAYVHTIEDPLDKQYLQWSIEALKQKFGIDYTVSIVDLPFWTALVFELKNNKTIYDCMDEHSGFSNTSEELLALEPKLLASADAVVVSSVHLQEKAKKWNRRVEWIPNAGEYKHFSRHFHDAPNDMPSVNGPIIGYFGAIADWFDIDLIYQVASANRDWSFVLIGNSYHTDVAKLMSLENVYLLGEKPYQELPRYLDRFDVCIIPFLINKLTKATNPVKVYEYLAAGKPVVATDLQELHGMKEYVELAADSSEFETSIRRVLQEKNDPTLADKRQQFAAENTWEKRYLQLKKLIRTKLYPKVSIIVVTHNNWELSERCMDSVLRKTDYPDYEVIVVDNGSLDETPASLLQLNHPKVKTILLPKNGGYAQGNTIGAFNAVGDILVLLNNDTLVSEGWLNRLLHPFSLDPEIGAVGPMSNSVGNDQHVDFFIGDSTNGANENWLRDFYELYDGKMRYTEMLGFFCVAIKKEVFAKIGYLDDRFGAGMFEDDDYCLRMLAGGYRLAIAEDAFVYHYGSATFKQWDEHHYDETFKNNKKIFEEKWQREWKQHKMPASPFLHLADRDRIAEIIAESGQPAVLVYISKDWSELHSIWKRRLIELNQNQTMVFVRCSTYLQKPVHGIRRIGPNLYLTNDDNLLKKARFAHIYTFTEYRREANDNAG
;
A
#
# COMPACT_ATOMS: atom_id res chain seq x y z
N MET A 1 -27.54 42.17 10.62
CA MET A 1 -27.95 40.92 9.94
C MET A 1 -27.40 39.71 10.69
N TYR A 2 -28.15 38.62 10.81
CA TYR A 2 -27.69 37.41 11.51
C TYR A 2 -26.75 36.55 10.64
N SER A 3 -25.65 36.05 11.23
CA SER A 3 -24.70 35.11 10.61
C SER A 3 -25.32 33.73 10.33
N LYS A 4 -24.69 32.92 9.46
CA LYS A 4 -25.16 31.57 9.06
C LYS A 4 -25.33 30.64 10.27
N GLU A 5 -24.44 30.73 11.26
CA GLU A 5 -24.54 30.01 12.54
C GLU A 5 -25.67 30.53 13.46
N GLN A 6 -25.89 31.85 13.49
CA GLN A 6 -26.98 32.44 14.28
C GLN A 6 -28.35 31.98 13.78
N ARG A 7 -28.52 31.84 12.45
CA ARG A 7 -29.74 31.27 11.85
C ARG A 7 -29.88 29.76 12.09
N ARG A 8 -28.78 29.03 12.32
CA ARG A 8 -28.79 27.60 12.65
C ARG A 8 -29.22 27.37 14.10
N LEU A 9 -28.67 28.15 15.04
CA LEU A 9 -29.03 28.08 16.47
C LEU A 9 -30.48 28.49 16.74
N LEU A 10 -30.99 29.54 16.08
CA LEU A 10 -32.39 29.95 16.15
C LEU A 10 -33.34 28.88 15.56
N ARG A 11 -32.93 28.20 14.48
CA ARG A 11 -33.67 27.06 13.91
C ARG A 11 -33.69 25.85 14.84
N MET A 12 -32.58 25.54 15.52
CA MET A 12 -32.52 24.47 16.52
C MET A 12 -33.41 24.75 17.73
N LEU A 13 -33.48 26.02 18.18
CA LEU A 13 -34.33 26.44 19.30
C LEU A 13 -35.82 26.26 18.98
N ASN A 14 -36.22 26.55 17.74
CA ASN A 14 -37.59 26.32 17.24
C ASN A 14 -37.89 24.83 16.97
N GLY A 15 -36.87 24.03 16.60
CA GLY A 15 -37.00 22.58 16.35
C GLY A 15 -37.13 21.73 17.62
N VAL A 16 -36.48 22.11 18.72
CA VAL A 16 -36.54 21.39 20.02
C VAL A 16 -37.96 21.36 20.62
N VAL A 17 -38.85 22.26 20.19
CA VAL A 17 -40.25 22.28 20.63
C VAL A 17 -41.14 21.31 19.81
N ARG A 18 -40.70 20.88 18.61
CA ARG A 18 -41.54 20.10 17.68
C ARG A 18 -41.28 18.60 17.65
N TRP A 19 -40.17 18.10 18.20
CA TRP A 19 -39.90 16.66 18.23
C TRP A 19 -39.25 16.26 19.55
N LYS A 20 -40.02 15.56 20.41
CA LYS A 20 -39.58 14.52 21.36
C LYS A 20 -40.72 14.09 22.30
N LYS A 21 -40.96 12.77 22.39
CA LYS A 21 -41.91 12.14 23.35
C LYS A 21 -41.51 12.30 24.82
N ASN A 22 -40.30 12.80 25.13
CA ASN A 22 -39.77 12.87 26.50
C ASN A 22 -39.53 14.32 26.98
N LYS A 23 -40.51 14.87 27.72
CA LYS A 23 -40.55 16.28 28.19
C LYS A 23 -39.34 16.68 29.05
N ARG A 24 -38.69 15.74 29.75
CA ARG A 24 -37.54 16.01 30.65
C ARG A 24 -36.26 16.33 29.86
N GLN A 25 -35.97 15.58 28.79
CA GLN A 25 -34.80 15.83 27.94
C GLN A 25 -34.94 17.12 27.13
N ALA A 26 -36.13 17.44 26.63
CA ALA A 26 -36.39 18.70 25.91
C ALA A 26 -36.16 19.93 26.81
N ARG A 27 -36.57 19.87 28.09
CA ARG A 27 -36.30 20.91 29.08
C ARG A 27 -34.79 21.09 29.35
N LEU A 28 -34.04 19.99 29.46
CA LEU A 28 -32.58 20.03 29.66
C LEU A 28 -31.84 20.61 28.44
N GLN A 29 -32.22 20.23 27.22
CA GLN A 29 -31.64 20.81 26.00
C GLN A 29 -31.98 22.30 25.84
N LYS A 30 -33.23 22.71 26.14
CA LYS A 30 -33.63 24.11 26.15
C LYS A 30 -32.84 24.92 27.18
N ALA A 31 -32.64 24.40 28.39
CA ALA A 31 -31.83 25.04 29.41
C ALA A 31 -30.36 25.19 29.00
N ARG A 32 -29.77 24.18 28.34
CA ARG A 32 -28.41 24.25 27.78
C ARG A 32 -28.28 25.31 26.68
N LEU A 33 -29.26 25.41 25.77
CA LEU A 33 -29.25 26.43 24.71
C LEU A 33 -29.42 27.85 25.28
N LEU A 34 -30.29 28.03 26.29
CA LEU A 34 -30.46 29.31 26.96
C LEU A 34 -29.18 29.75 27.69
N ARG A 35 -28.46 28.82 28.35
CA ARG A 35 -27.14 29.12 28.95
C ARG A 35 -26.11 29.53 27.90
N LYS A 36 -26.11 28.93 26.70
CA LYS A 36 -25.24 29.35 25.58
C LYS A 36 -25.54 30.77 25.10
N ILE A 37 -26.82 31.15 25.02
CA ILE A 37 -27.23 32.51 24.64
C ILE A 37 -26.85 33.53 25.72
N GLU A 38 -27.02 33.17 26.99
CA GLU A 38 -26.67 34.02 28.14
C GLU A 38 -25.16 34.26 28.24
N TYR A 39 -24.35 33.22 28.03
CA TYR A 39 -22.89 33.32 27.94
C TYR A 39 -22.44 34.26 26.80
N TRP A 40 -23.10 34.17 25.64
CA TRP A 40 -22.85 35.06 24.50
C TRP A 40 -23.22 36.53 24.77
N ARG A 41 -24.29 36.78 25.53
CA ARG A 41 -24.67 38.14 25.94
C ARG A 41 -23.63 38.76 26.88
N ARG A 42 -23.04 37.95 27.78
CA ARG A 42 -22.02 38.39 28.74
C ARG A 42 -20.66 38.68 28.11
N THR A 43 -20.26 37.91 27.09
CA THR A 43 -19.00 38.13 26.36
C THR A 43 -19.04 39.39 25.48
N ARG A 44 -20.22 39.76 24.95
CA ARG A 44 -20.41 40.99 24.16
C ARG A 44 -20.35 42.28 24.99
N ALA A 45 -20.66 42.22 26.29
CA ALA A 45 -20.60 43.38 27.19
C ALA A 45 -19.16 43.82 27.53
N LYS A 46 -18.17 42.93 27.36
CA LYS A 46 -16.75 43.22 27.64
C LYS A 46 -15.95 43.73 26.43
N SER A 47 -16.49 43.77 25.21
CA SER A 47 -15.75 44.18 24.00
C SER A 47 -16.08 45.59 23.48
N ARG A 48 -16.78 46.42 24.25
CA ARG A 48 -17.02 47.83 23.89
C ARG A 48 -16.24 48.76 24.81
N THR A 49 -15.00 49.06 24.42
CA THR A 49 -14.35 50.32 24.77
C THR A 49 -13.29 50.71 23.73
N ARG A 50 -13.51 51.89 23.13
CA ARG A 50 -12.59 52.79 22.41
C ARG A 50 -11.97 52.35 21.06
N ILE A 51 -12.59 52.83 19.97
CA ILE A 51 -11.87 53.32 18.79
C ILE A 51 -12.47 54.69 18.43
N ALA A 52 -11.62 55.72 18.36
CA ALA A 52 -11.94 57.10 17.98
C ALA A 52 -11.95 57.25 16.43
N PRO A 53 -12.64 58.26 15.86
CA PRO A 53 -12.90 58.32 14.42
C PRO A 53 -11.72 58.90 13.63
N ALA A 54 -11.55 58.37 12.41
CA ALA A 54 -10.53 58.77 11.45
C ALA A 54 -10.79 60.19 10.89
N HIS A 55 -9.72 61.01 10.87
CA HIS A 55 -9.69 62.28 10.16
C HIS A 55 -9.33 62.07 8.69
N SER A 56 -9.98 62.89 7.87
CA SER A 56 -9.87 63.15 6.44
C SER A 56 -8.45 63.37 5.90
N ILE A 57 -8.14 62.82 4.72
CA ILE A 57 -6.99 63.20 3.89
C ILE A 57 -7.50 64.10 2.74
N PRO A 58 -6.92 65.30 2.50
CA PRO A 58 -7.20 66.13 1.33
C PRO A 58 -6.24 65.83 0.16
N VAL A 59 -6.69 66.24 -1.03
CA VAL A 59 -6.07 66.06 -2.35
C VAL A 59 -5.16 67.26 -2.72
N LEU A 60 -4.25 67.04 -3.69
CA LEU A 60 -3.42 67.97 -4.51
C LEU A 60 -2.04 68.29 -3.92
N GLN A 61 -0.92 68.37 -4.66
CA GLN A 61 -0.73 68.87 -6.04
C GLN A 61 0.66 68.44 -6.61
N GLU A 62 0.77 68.44 -7.95
CA GLU A 62 1.96 68.15 -8.77
C GLU A 62 3.15 69.11 -8.57
N GLY A 63 4.37 68.64 -8.87
CA GLY A 63 5.44 69.54 -9.35
C GLY A 63 6.90 69.11 -9.16
N LYS A 64 7.53 68.75 -10.30
CA LYS A 64 8.94 68.97 -10.71
C LYS A 64 10.07 68.09 -10.12
N ASP A 65 10.64 67.30 -11.02
CA ASP A 65 12.01 66.72 -11.03
C ASP A 65 13.08 67.82 -11.23
N PRO A 66 14.40 67.61 -10.89
CA PRO A 66 15.22 66.64 -11.62
C PRO A 66 16.41 65.93 -10.89
N ALA A 67 16.77 64.78 -11.50
CA ALA A 67 18.11 64.21 -11.74
C ALA A 67 18.87 63.47 -10.62
N LEU A 68 19.15 62.18 -10.86
CA LEU A 68 20.47 61.53 -10.83
C LEU A 68 20.42 60.14 -11.54
N PRO A 69 21.49 59.67 -12.22
CA PRO A 69 21.41 58.61 -13.23
C PRO A 69 21.83 57.21 -12.77
N GLU A 70 21.15 56.23 -13.40
CA GLU A 70 21.56 54.90 -13.89
C GLU A 70 22.50 53.98 -13.08
N LEU A 71 22.03 52.75 -12.86
CA LEU A 71 22.66 51.55 -13.42
C LEU A 71 21.66 50.37 -13.50
N ALA A 72 21.61 49.79 -14.69
CA ALA A 72 20.60 48.89 -15.26
C ALA A 72 20.36 47.55 -14.52
N THR A 73 19.08 47.17 -14.44
CA THR A 73 18.61 45.77 -14.46
C THR A 73 17.69 45.58 -15.68
N PRO A 74 17.76 44.46 -16.42
CA PRO A 74 16.99 44.28 -17.65
C PRO A 74 15.51 44.03 -17.35
N SER A 75 14.68 44.78 -18.06
CA SER A 75 13.22 44.77 -18.10
C SER A 75 12.63 43.44 -18.57
N PHE A 76 11.59 42.97 -17.89
CA PHE A 76 10.52 42.16 -18.50
C PHE A 76 9.26 43.00 -18.60
N ASP A 77 8.81 43.18 -19.83
CA ASP A 77 7.63 43.92 -20.25
C ASP A 77 6.36 43.14 -19.91
N LEU A 78 5.41 43.81 -19.25
CA LEU A 78 4.08 43.30 -18.92
C LEU A 78 3.05 44.19 -19.63
N SER A 79 2.79 43.88 -20.90
CA SER A 79 1.56 44.29 -21.56
C SER A 79 0.64 43.10 -21.72
N SER A 80 -0.53 43.23 -21.11
CA SER A 80 -1.65 42.32 -21.07
C SER A 80 -2.22 41.93 -22.44
N SER A 81 -2.52 40.65 -22.62
CA SER A 81 -3.67 40.22 -23.41
C SER A 81 -4.28 38.94 -22.81
N THR A 82 -5.56 39.03 -22.52
CA THR A 82 -6.47 37.98 -22.08
C THR A 82 -6.56 36.83 -23.09
N SER A 83 -6.28 35.59 -22.65
CA SER A 83 -6.78 34.37 -23.28
C SER A 83 -6.81 33.21 -22.28
N GLU A 84 -8.02 32.69 -22.08
CA GLU A 84 -8.42 31.32 -21.74
C GLU A 84 -7.44 30.40 -20.99
N SER A 85 -7.89 29.91 -19.82
CA SER A 85 -7.18 28.93 -19.00
C SER A 85 -7.08 27.58 -19.71
N THR A 86 -5.95 27.33 -20.36
CA THR A 86 -5.51 25.99 -20.74
C THR A 86 -4.84 25.30 -19.56
N ALA A 87 -5.14 24.02 -19.41
CA ALA A 87 -4.68 23.15 -18.33
C ALA A 87 -3.16 23.26 -18.09
N SER A 88 -2.79 23.45 -16.82
CA SER A 88 -1.42 23.38 -16.33
C SER A 88 -0.80 22.01 -16.66
N GLU A 89 0.09 21.97 -17.64
CA GLU A 89 0.98 20.84 -17.88
C GLU A 89 1.87 20.60 -16.65
N VAL A 90 1.96 19.34 -16.24
CA VAL A 90 2.79 18.87 -15.13
C VAL A 90 4.26 18.93 -15.56
N PRO A 91 5.18 19.52 -14.78
CA PRO A 91 6.60 19.49 -15.13
C PRO A 91 7.14 18.05 -15.07
N SER A 92 7.63 17.54 -16.20
CA SER A 92 8.40 16.29 -16.25
C SER A 92 9.77 16.50 -15.62
N SER A 93 9.89 16.13 -14.34
CA SER A 93 11.18 15.96 -13.67
C SER A 93 12.01 14.89 -14.40
N PRO A 94 13.36 14.98 -14.44
CA PRO A 94 14.21 13.95 -15.05
C PRO A 94 13.87 12.59 -14.43
N ALA A 95 13.73 11.56 -15.27
CA ALA A 95 13.33 10.21 -14.90
C ALA A 95 14.27 9.59 -13.85
N SER A 96 14.05 9.89 -12.58
CA SER A 96 14.48 9.01 -11.50
C SER A 96 13.60 7.77 -11.60
N VAL A 97 14.22 6.61 -11.78
CA VAL A 97 13.60 5.28 -11.74
C VAL A 97 12.76 5.17 -10.45
N ARG A 98 11.46 5.46 -10.52
CA ARG A 98 10.51 5.47 -9.41
C ARG A 98 9.28 4.68 -9.80
N SER A 99 8.69 4.02 -8.82
CA SER A 99 8.18 2.69 -9.12
C SER A 99 6.84 2.33 -8.49
N PHE A 100 6.42 3.07 -7.46
CA PHE A 100 5.06 3.02 -6.93
C PHE A 100 4.65 4.39 -6.40
N ASP A 101 3.34 4.61 -6.28
CA ASP A 101 2.75 5.78 -5.62
C ASP A 101 2.22 5.41 -4.23
N LEU A 102 2.23 6.37 -3.30
CA LEU A 102 1.74 6.16 -1.95
C LEU A 102 0.30 6.63 -1.80
N PHE A 103 -0.59 5.73 -1.41
CA PHE A 103 -1.96 6.03 -1.02
C PHE A 103 -2.03 6.06 0.51
N ARG A 104 -2.24 7.24 1.11
CA ARG A 104 -2.45 7.35 2.56
C ARG A 104 -3.94 7.47 2.82
N PHE A 105 -4.51 6.46 3.49
CA PHE A 105 -5.88 6.43 3.99
C PHE A 105 -5.85 6.76 5.49
N PRO A 106 -5.88 8.05 5.85
CA PRO A 106 -5.43 8.49 7.16
C PRO A 106 -6.52 8.37 8.23
N ILE A 107 -6.09 8.47 9.48
CA ILE A 107 -6.99 8.69 10.63
C ILE A 107 -7.36 10.16 10.79
N ILE A 108 -6.73 11.08 10.05
CA ILE A 108 -6.89 12.51 10.25
C ILE A 108 -6.66 13.30 8.95
N ASP A 109 -7.45 14.35 8.71
CA ASP A 109 -7.25 15.24 7.56
C ASP A 109 -5.92 16.01 7.67
N TRP A 110 -5.28 16.28 6.53
CA TRP A 110 -3.94 16.87 6.45
C TRP A 110 -3.76 18.16 7.27
N GLY A 111 -4.70 19.09 7.14
CA GLY A 111 -4.66 20.39 7.81
C GLY A 111 -5.07 20.36 9.29
N TYR A 112 -5.41 19.20 9.84
CA TYR A 112 -5.90 19.06 11.21
C TYR A 112 -4.90 18.29 12.07
N ARG A 113 -4.48 18.90 13.19
CA ARG A 113 -3.54 18.37 14.21
C ARG A 113 -2.41 17.51 13.65
N TRP A 114 -1.26 18.15 13.46
CA TRP A 114 -0.09 17.50 12.88
C TRP A 114 0.42 16.31 13.71
N GLN A 115 0.51 15.14 13.08
CA GLN A 115 0.81 13.86 13.72
C GLN A 115 1.58 12.91 12.77
N ARG A 116 1.79 11.66 13.21
CA ARG A 116 2.50 10.60 12.48
C ARG A 116 2.11 10.48 11.00
N PRO A 117 0.83 10.42 10.61
CA PRO A 117 0.45 10.26 9.21
C PRO A 117 1.06 11.32 8.29
N GLN A 118 0.98 12.59 8.70
CA GLN A 118 1.47 13.70 7.90
C GLN A 118 3.01 13.74 7.84
N HIS A 119 3.70 13.47 8.96
CA HIS A 119 5.18 13.41 8.94
C HIS A 119 5.69 12.27 8.05
N MET A 120 5.11 11.07 8.15
CA MET A 120 5.47 9.93 7.32
C MET A 120 5.26 10.26 5.83
N SER A 121 4.08 10.76 5.48
CA SER A 121 3.76 11.17 4.12
C SER A 121 4.72 12.24 3.57
N ARG A 122 5.07 13.26 4.36
CA ARG A 122 6.03 14.29 3.93
C ARG A 122 7.43 13.71 3.65
N HIS A 123 7.91 12.75 4.45
CA HIS A 123 9.20 12.11 4.18
C HIS A 123 9.20 11.27 2.89
N PHE A 124 8.11 10.55 2.59
CA PHE A 124 7.96 9.88 1.30
C PHE A 124 7.97 10.88 0.14
N ALA A 125 7.26 12.00 0.27
CA ALA A 125 7.22 13.05 -0.74
C ALA A 125 8.59 13.72 -0.98
N GLN A 126 9.38 13.92 0.07
CA GLN A 126 10.75 14.44 0.00
C GLN A 126 11.72 13.47 -0.69
N ASP A 127 11.51 12.17 -0.52
CA ASP A 127 12.21 11.12 -1.27
C ASP A 127 11.69 10.96 -2.71
N GLY A 128 10.71 11.79 -3.08
CA GLY A 128 10.19 11.94 -4.42
C GLY A 128 9.10 10.94 -4.82
N ILE A 129 8.57 10.19 -3.85
CA ILE A 129 7.39 9.34 -4.07
C ILE A 129 6.15 10.25 -4.03
N ARG A 130 5.26 10.13 -5.02
CA ARG A 130 4.00 10.90 -5.00
C ARG A 130 3.09 10.32 -3.93
N VAL A 131 2.53 11.20 -3.11
CA VAL A 131 1.64 10.85 -2.02
C VAL A 131 0.26 11.40 -2.29
N PHE A 132 -0.72 10.50 -2.35
CA PHE A 132 -2.14 10.81 -2.42
C PHE A 132 -2.73 10.59 -1.03
N TYR A 133 -2.97 11.68 -0.32
CA TYR A 133 -3.46 11.70 1.05
C TYR A 133 -4.98 11.91 1.04
N PHE A 134 -5.73 10.84 1.34
CA PHE A 134 -7.19 10.88 1.25
C PHE A 134 -7.82 11.64 2.41
N SER A 135 -8.94 12.31 2.17
CA SER A 135 -9.74 12.90 3.25
C SER A 135 -10.53 11.83 4.00
N VAL A 136 -10.76 12.05 5.30
CA VAL A 136 -11.63 11.19 6.12
C VAL A 136 -13.13 11.40 5.84
N HIS A 137 -13.45 12.36 4.96
CA HIS A 137 -14.80 12.68 4.52
C HIS A 137 -14.93 12.52 3.00
N SER A 138 -16.08 12.06 2.52
CA SER A 138 -16.36 12.00 1.10
C SER A 138 -17.12 13.21 0.55
N THR A 139 -17.18 13.33 -0.77
CA THR A 139 -18.09 14.21 -1.50
C THR A 139 -19.31 13.42 -1.92
N GLN A 140 -20.48 13.77 -1.38
CA GLN A 140 -21.73 13.08 -1.67
C GLN A 140 -22.24 13.37 -3.09
N ILE A 141 -22.68 12.32 -3.80
CA ILE A 141 -23.36 12.37 -5.09
C ILE A 141 -24.67 11.57 -4.97
N GLU A 142 -25.77 12.29 -4.79
CA GLU A 142 -27.09 11.70 -4.51
C GLU A 142 -27.72 10.98 -5.72
N ASP A 143 -27.24 11.22 -6.94
CA ASP A 143 -27.79 10.57 -8.13
C ASP A 143 -27.34 9.11 -8.18
N PRO A 144 -28.25 8.11 -8.09
CA PRO A 144 -27.91 6.69 -8.16
C PRO A 144 -27.58 6.22 -9.59
N ASN A 145 -27.83 7.04 -10.61
CA ASN A 145 -27.52 6.75 -12.00
C ASN A 145 -26.27 7.49 -12.49
N ALA A 146 -25.48 8.07 -11.57
CA ALA A 146 -24.25 8.76 -11.94
C ALA A 146 -23.29 7.80 -12.65
N THR A 147 -22.62 8.30 -13.68
CA THR A 147 -21.62 7.56 -14.44
C THR A 147 -20.22 7.76 -13.85
N SER A 148 -19.26 6.93 -14.26
CA SER A 148 -17.84 7.12 -13.89
C SER A 148 -17.29 8.49 -14.34
N ASP A 149 -17.78 9.05 -15.43
CA ASP A 149 -17.43 10.40 -15.90
C ASP A 149 -18.00 11.50 -14.98
N ASP A 150 -19.22 11.32 -14.48
CA ASP A 150 -19.80 12.22 -13.47
C ASP A 150 -18.97 12.22 -12.19
N ILE A 151 -18.55 11.03 -11.74
CA ILE A 151 -17.65 10.90 -10.59
C ILE A 151 -16.32 11.61 -10.85
N ARG A 152 -15.69 11.33 -12.00
CA ARG A 152 -14.41 11.96 -12.39
C ARG A 152 -14.50 13.49 -12.35
N SER A 153 -15.61 14.06 -12.82
CA SER A 153 -15.81 15.52 -12.84
C SER A 153 -15.94 16.16 -11.46
N LYS A 154 -16.36 15.39 -10.45
CA LYS A 154 -16.62 15.86 -9.07
C LYS A 154 -15.52 15.49 -8.08
N LEU A 155 -14.58 14.64 -8.49
CA LEU A 155 -13.41 14.24 -7.70
C LEU A 155 -12.56 15.47 -7.37
N GLN A 156 -12.31 15.70 -6.08
CA GLN A 156 -11.50 16.86 -5.65
C GLN A 156 -10.07 16.42 -5.38
N ILE A 157 -9.13 17.08 -6.05
CA ILE A 157 -7.70 16.81 -5.97
C ILE A 157 -6.99 18.15 -5.86
N GLU A 158 -6.22 18.34 -4.79
CA GLU A 158 -5.48 19.57 -4.52
C GLU A 158 -4.03 19.24 -4.19
N GLN A 159 -3.08 19.85 -4.89
CA GLN A 159 -1.67 19.73 -4.51
C GLN A 159 -1.36 20.74 -3.40
N VAL A 160 -0.96 20.25 -2.22
CA VAL A 160 -0.66 21.10 -1.06
C VAL A 160 0.83 21.25 -0.81
N GLU A 161 1.64 20.29 -1.25
CA GLU A 161 3.10 20.32 -1.21
C GLU A 161 3.69 19.65 -2.46
N PRO A 162 4.97 19.88 -2.79
CA PRO A 162 5.66 19.08 -3.79
C PRO A 162 5.49 17.59 -3.48
N ASN A 163 5.00 16.82 -4.46
CA ASN A 163 4.68 15.40 -4.34
C ASN A 163 3.58 15.02 -3.32
N VAL A 164 2.76 15.95 -2.81
CA VAL A 164 1.60 15.64 -1.94
C VAL A 164 0.30 16.22 -2.51
N TRP A 165 -0.65 15.34 -2.79
CA TRP A 165 -2.00 15.66 -3.24
C TRP A 165 -3.03 15.23 -2.20
N LEU A 166 -3.88 16.15 -1.78
CA LEU A 166 -5.08 15.85 -1.01
C LEU A 166 -6.17 15.37 -1.96
N VAL A 167 -6.80 14.25 -1.63
CA VAL A 167 -7.84 13.65 -2.47
C VAL A 167 -9.11 13.44 -1.66
N LYS A 168 -10.22 14.01 -2.12
CA LYS A 168 -11.54 13.78 -1.53
C LYS A 168 -12.39 12.94 -2.46
N LEU A 169 -12.56 11.67 -2.10
CA LEU A 169 -13.28 10.68 -2.90
C LEU A 169 -14.79 10.98 -2.92
N CYS A 170 -15.45 10.54 -3.99
CA CYS A 170 -16.90 10.62 -4.12
C CYS A 170 -17.58 9.36 -3.60
N SER A 171 -18.77 9.52 -3.03
CA SER A 171 -19.64 8.41 -2.61
C SER A 171 -21.10 8.80 -2.78
N HIS A 172 -22.01 7.82 -2.78
CA HIS A 172 -23.44 8.04 -2.92
C HIS A 172 -24.06 8.72 -1.70
N THR A 173 -23.66 8.29 -0.50
CA THR A 173 -24.00 8.88 0.79
C THR A 173 -22.85 9.77 1.31
N LEU A 174 -23.11 10.64 2.29
CA LEU A 174 -22.04 11.42 2.93
C LEU A 174 -21.32 10.56 3.97
N LEU A 175 -20.14 10.05 3.61
CA LEU A 175 -19.34 9.17 4.47
C LEU A 175 -18.39 9.95 5.37
N ASN A 176 -18.22 9.44 6.59
CA ASN A 176 -17.24 9.90 7.56
C ASN A 176 -16.56 8.67 8.17
N ALA A 177 -15.24 8.58 8.00
CA ALA A 177 -14.45 7.40 8.34
C ALA A 177 -14.45 7.04 9.84
N TYR A 178 -14.88 7.94 10.73
CA TYR A 178 -14.92 7.69 12.17
C TYR A 178 -16.20 6.97 12.63
N VAL A 179 -17.28 7.05 11.86
CA VAL A 179 -18.64 6.68 12.33
C VAL A 179 -19.42 5.79 11.37
N HIS A 180 -19.02 5.69 10.11
CA HIS A 180 -19.70 4.88 9.11
C HIS A 180 -18.86 3.67 8.71
N THR A 181 -19.47 2.75 7.98
CA THR A 181 -18.85 1.64 7.23
C THR A 181 -19.18 1.79 5.74
N ILE A 182 -18.42 1.10 4.87
CA ILE A 182 -18.68 1.10 3.41
C ILE A 182 -19.45 -0.17 3.07
N GLU A 183 -20.76 -0.13 3.24
CA GLU A 183 -21.66 -1.28 3.00
C GLU A 183 -22.55 -1.10 1.76
N ASP A 184 -22.90 0.14 1.42
CA ASP A 184 -23.72 0.43 0.25
C ASP A 184 -22.92 0.11 -1.05
N PRO A 185 -23.45 -0.77 -1.93
CA PRO A 185 -22.82 -1.07 -3.22
C PRO A 185 -22.55 0.16 -4.08
N LEU A 186 -23.41 1.19 -4.04
CA LEU A 186 -23.22 2.43 -4.78
C LEU A 186 -22.09 3.28 -4.19
N ASP A 187 -21.98 3.36 -2.86
CA ASP A 187 -20.85 4.02 -2.20
C ASP A 187 -19.53 3.39 -2.62
N LYS A 188 -19.49 2.06 -2.58
CA LYS A 188 -18.33 1.28 -2.99
C LYS A 188 -17.97 1.52 -4.45
N GLN A 189 -18.94 1.50 -5.36
CA GLN A 189 -18.73 1.78 -6.78
C GLN A 189 -18.21 3.19 -7.03
N TYR A 190 -18.75 4.21 -6.36
CA TYR A 190 -18.36 5.60 -6.57
C TYR A 190 -16.95 5.88 -6.02
N LEU A 191 -16.59 5.23 -4.91
CA LEU A 191 -15.23 5.25 -4.37
C LEU A 191 -14.25 4.57 -5.33
N GLN A 192 -14.61 3.42 -5.91
CA GLN A 192 -13.79 2.73 -6.92
C GLN A 192 -13.57 3.61 -8.15
N TRP A 193 -14.64 4.18 -8.74
CA TRP A 193 -14.52 5.11 -9.87
C TRP A 193 -13.70 6.34 -9.55
N SER A 194 -13.76 6.85 -8.32
CA SER A 194 -12.89 7.94 -7.86
C SER A 194 -11.41 7.55 -7.88
N ILE A 195 -11.07 6.34 -7.41
CA ILE A 195 -9.69 5.84 -7.44
C ILE A 195 -9.23 5.57 -8.87
N GLU A 196 -10.07 4.98 -9.72
CA GLU A 196 -9.76 4.75 -11.13
C GLU A 196 -9.50 6.05 -11.88
N ALA A 197 -10.34 7.07 -11.67
CA ALA A 197 -10.15 8.41 -12.22
C ALA A 197 -8.83 9.04 -11.74
N LEU A 198 -8.48 8.89 -10.46
CA LEU A 198 -7.20 9.33 -9.92
C LEU A 198 -6.03 8.61 -10.60
N LYS A 199 -6.09 7.28 -10.68
CA LYS A 199 -5.05 6.46 -11.30
C LYS A 199 -4.85 6.84 -12.76
N GLN A 200 -5.93 6.99 -13.53
CA GLN A 200 -5.88 7.40 -14.92
C GLN A 200 -5.28 8.81 -15.08
N LYS A 201 -5.69 9.78 -14.25
CA LYS A 201 -5.19 11.16 -14.32
C LYS A 201 -3.69 11.27 -14.10
N PHE A 202 -3.13 10.44 -13.22
CA PHE A 202 -1.73 10.52 -12.82
C PHE A 202 -0.86 9.39 -13.38
N GLY A 203 -1.41 8.49 -14.21
CA GLY A 203 -0.71 7.32 -14.70
C GLY A 203 -0.20 6.42 -13.57
N ILE A 204 -1.03 6.19 -12.55
CA ILE A 204 -0.67 5.39 -11.37
C ILE A 204 -0.95 3.93 -11.68
N ASP A 205 0.09 3.11 -11.58
CA ASP A 205 -0.04 1.66 -11.75
C ASP A 205 0.03 0.96 -10.38
N TYR A 206 1.24 0.89 -9.82
CA TYR A 206 1.53 0.27 -8.53
C TYR A 206 1.36 1.24 -7.38
N THR A 207 0.74 0.76 -6.30
CA THR A 207 0.52 1.56 -5.09
C THR A 207 0.93 0.82 -3.83
N VAL A 208 1.45 1.58 -2.86
CA VAL A 208 1.44 1.17 -1.46
C VAL A 208 0.35 1.96 -0.75
N SER A 209 -0.67 1.27 -0.24
CA SER A 209 -1.70 1.86 0.60
C SER A 209 -1.31 1.73 2.07
N ILE A 210 -1.11 2.86 2.76
CA ILE A 210 -1.02 2.87 4.22
C ILE A 210 -2.38 3.26 4.79
N VAL A 211 -2.95 2.38 5.59
CA VAL A 211 -4.29 2.47 6.16
C VAL A 211 -4.19 2.68 7.66
N ASP A 212 -4.93 3.65 8.17
CA ASP A 212 -4.90 4.01 9.59
C ASP A 212 -6.20 3.65 10.32
N LEU A 213 -7.29 3.41 9.58
CA LEU A 213 -8.63 3.14 10.12
C LEU A 213 -9.27 1.92 9.46
N PRO A 214 -9.95 1.04 10.22
CA PRO A 214 -10.68 -0.11 9.67
C PRO A 214 -11.76 0.24 8.64
N PHE A 215 -12.26 1.48 8.63
CA PHE A 215 -13.24 1.98 7.65
C PHE A 215 -12.84 1.69 6.20
N TRP A 216 -11.56 1.84 5.87
CA TRP A 216 -11.06 1.71 4.49
C TRP A 216 -10.92 0.27 4.00
N THR A 217 -11.15 -0.72 4.86
CA THR A 217 -10.98 -2.16 4.59
C THR A 217 -11.70 -2.60 3.31
N ALA A 218 -12.93 -2.16 3.09
CA ALA A 218 -13.73 -2.58 1.94
C ALA A 218 -13.20 -2.03 0.61
N LEU A 219 -12.53 -0.88 0.62
CA LEU A 219 -12.01 -0.22 -0.57
C LEU A 219 -10.58 -0.70 -0.90
N VAL A 220 -9.70 -0.71 0.11
CA VAL A 220 -8.26 -0.96 -0.10
C VAL A 220 -7.95 -2.36 -0.63
N PHE A 221 -8.70 -3.37 -0.19
CA PHE A 221 -8.51 -4.76 -0.60
C PHE A 221 -9.09 -5.09 -1.98
N GLU A 222 -9.69 -4.11 -2.65
CA GLU A 222 -10.16 -4.26 -4.03
C GLU A 222 -9.27 -3.52 -5.04
N LEU A 223 -8.27 -2.80 -4.53
CA LEU A 223 -7.31 -2.11 -5.38
C LEU A 223 -6.38 -3.12 -6.06
N LYS A 224 -6.35 -3.07 -7.39
CA LYS A 224 -5.37 -3.81 -8.21
C LYS A 224 -3.97 -3.19 -8.09
N ASN A 225 -2.94 -4.03 -8.22
CA ASN A 225 -1.52 -3.65 -8.15
C ASN A 225 -1.17 -2.88 -6.86
N ASN A 226 -1.86 -3.20 -5.76
CA ASN A 226 -1.73 -2.50 -4.49
C ASN A 226 -1.13 -3.40 -3.41
N LYS A 227 -0.22 -2.84 -2.61
CA LYS A 227 0.27 -3.43 -1.36
C LYS A 227 -0.28 -2.67 -0.16
N THR A 228 -0.86 -3.38 0.80
CA THR A 228 -1.55 -2.78 1.94
C THR A 228 -0.71 -2.89 3.21
N ILE A 229 -0.46 -1.75 3.85
CA ILE A 229 0.12 -1.65 5.19
C ILE A 229 -0.97 -1.12 6.12
N TYR A 230 -1.26 -1.85 7.19
CA TYR A 230 -2.06 -1.31 8.29
C TYR A 230 -1.12 -0.66 9.32
N ASP A 231 -1.15 0.68 9.44
CA ASP A 231 -0.41 1.44 10.46
C ASP A 231 -1.30 1.55 11.72
N CYS A 232 -1.31 0.48 12.51
CA CYS A 232 -2.08 0.35 13.74
C CYS A 232 -1.43 1.19 14.84
N MET A 233 -1.89 2.43 14.97
CA MET A 233 -1.32 3.43 15.88
C MET A 233 -1.91 3.38 17.28
N ASP A 234 -3.17 2.94 17.42
CA ASP A 234 -3.92 3.02 18.66
C ASP A 234 -4.81 1.78 18.84
N GLU A 235 -5.22 1.51 20.08
CA GLU A 235 -6.23 0.49 20.36
C GLU A 235 -7.63 1.08 20.12
N HIS A 236 -8.18 0.84 18.92
CA HIS A 236 -9.47 1.40 18.50
C HIS A 236 -10.61 1.08 19.47
N SER A 237 -10.60 -0.11 20.10
CA SER A 237 -11.61 -0.51 21.10
C SER A 237 -11.55 0.30 22.41
N GLY A 238 -10.52 1.12 22.59
CA GLY A 238 -10.35 2.01 23.74
C GLY A 238 -10.99 3.39 23.57
N PHE A 239 -11.43 3.77 22.37
CA PHE A 239 -12.08 5.05 22.12
C PHE A 239 -13.59 4.99 22.39
N SER A 240 -14.12 6.05 23.03
CA SER A 240 -15.54 6.15 23.40
C SER A 240 -16.48 6.41 22.22
N ASN A 241 -15.94 6.79 21.06
CA ASN A 241 -16.69 7.17 19.86
C ASN A 241 -16.58 6.17 18.70
N THR A 242 -15.88 5.05 18.89
CA THR A 242 -15.76 4.01 17.85
C THR A 242 -16.93 3.04 17.92
N SER A 243 -17.61 2.82 16.79
CA SER A 243 -18.77 1.93 16.74
C SER A 243 -18.37 0.45 16.72
N GLU A 244 -19.27 -0.45 17.14
CA GLU A 244 -19.02 -1.89 17.15
C GLU A 244 -18.81 -2.44 15.73
N GLU A 245 -19.52 -1.88 14.75
CA GLU A 245 -19.40 -2.24 13.34
C GLU A 245 -18.01 -1.93 12.79
N LEU A 246 -17.43 -0.76 13.17
CA LEU A 246 -16.07 -0.41 12.75
C LEU A 246 -15.02 -1.34 13.39
N LEU A 247 -15.20 -1.69 14.68
CA LEU A 247 -14.31 -2.62 15.38
C LEU A 247 -14.35 -4.02 14.76
N ALA A 248 -15.49 -4.45 14.23
CA ALA A 248 -15.64 -5.74 13.56
C ALA A 248 -14.81 -5.86 12.26
N LEU A 249 -14.39 -4.73 11.67
CA LEU A 249 -13.56 -4.72 10.46
C LEU A 249 -12.06 -4.91 10.74
N GLU A 250 -11.58 -4.54 11.94
CA GLU A 250 -10.16 -4.56 12.26
C GLU A 250 -9.51 -5.95 12.13
N PRO A 251 -10.13 -7.07 12.57
CA PRO A 251 -9.57 -8.40 12.38
C PRO A 251 -9.29 -8.75 10.92
N LYS A 252 -10.18 -8.34 9.99
CA LYS A 252 -9.98 -8.53 8.56
C LYS A 252 -8.81 -7.69 8.06
N LEU A 253 -8.70 -6.43 8.48
CA LEU A 253 -7.58 -5.56 8.12
C LEU A 253 -6.24 -6.11 8.62
N LEU A 254 -6.19 -6.58 9.87
CA LEU A 254 -5.01 -7.22 10.44
C LEU A 254 -4.59 -8.48 9.68
N ALA A 255 -5.55 -9.36 9.37
CA ALA A 255 -5.26 -10.63 8.71
C ALA A 255 -4.87 -10.47 7.23
N SER A 256 -5.49 -9.54 6.51
CA SER A 256 -5.36 -9.42 5.05
C SER A 256 -4.33 -8.40 4.59
N ALA A 257 -3.84 -7.50 5.44
CA ALA A 257 -2.77 -6.57 5.06
C ALA A 257 -1.46 -7.32 4.71
N ASP A 258 -0.73 -6.85 3.69
CA ASP A 258 0.57 -7.43 3.33
C ASP A 258 1.63 -7.22 4.42
N ALA A 259 1.45 -6.19 5.26
CA ALA A 259 2.19 -5.97 6.50
C ALA A 259 1.38 -5.15 7.51
N VAL A 260 1.68 -5.32 8.80
CA VAL A 260 1.13 -4.49 9.87
C VAL A 260 2.27 -3.76 10.58
N VAL A 261 2.13 -2.45 10.71
CA VAL A 261 3.03 -1.61 11.50
C VAL A 261 2.30 -1.22 12.78
N VAL A 262 2.99 -1.31 13.91
CA VAL A 262 2.42 -0.99 15.22
C VAL A 262 3.24 0.05 15.96
N SER A 263 2.57 0.93 16.70
CA SER A 263 3.21 2.00 17.48
C SER A 263 3.69 1.54 18.87
N SER A 264 3.20 0.41 19.37
CA SER A 264 3.44 -0.09 20.74
C SER A 264 3.66 -1.59 20.80
N VAL A 265 4.32 -2.05 21.86
CA VAL A 265 4.56 -3.47 22.13
C VAL A 265 3.22 -4.20 22.35
N HIS A 266 2.28 -3.57 23.05
CA HIS A 266 0.95 -4.13 23.27
C HIS A 266 0.22 -4.42 21.94
N LEU A 267 0.24 -3.47 21.00
CA LEU A 267 -0.35 -3.66 19.67
C LEU A 267 0.41 -4.71 18.86
N GLN A 268 1.73 -4.84 19.06
CA GLN A 268 2.51 -5.89 18.42
C GLN A 268 2.05 -7.29 18.84
N GLU A 269 1.83 -7.51 20.13
CA GLU A 269 1.33 -8.78 20.68
C GLU A 269 -0.08 -9.10 20.16
N LYS A 270 -0.93 -8.09 20.01
CA LYS A 270 -2.26 -8.22 19.38
C LYS A 270 -2.13 -8.60 17.90
N ALA A 271 -1.35 -7.85 17.12
CA ALA A 271 -1.25 -8.00 15.68
C ALA A 271 -0.60 -9.32 15.24
N LYS A 272 0.40 -9.81 16.00
CA LYS A 272 1.09 -11.09 15.73
C LYS A 272 0.16 -12.31 15.76
N LYS A 273 -1.03 -12.19 16.36
CA LYS A 273 -2.06 -13.25 16.35
C LYS A 273 -2.75 -13.40 15.00
N TRP A 274 -2.72 -12.34 14.18
CA TRP A 274 -3.46 -12.24 12.92
C TRP A 274 -2.55 -12.21 11.70
N ASN A 275 -1.38 -11.56 11.81
CA ASN A 275 -0.48 -11.36 10.69
C ASN A 275 0.93 -11.88 11.01
N ARG A 276 1.58 -12.49 10.01
CA ARG A 276 2.96 -13.00 10.12
C ARG A 276 4.02 -11.90 9.94
N ARG A 277 3.66 -10.77 9.34
CA ARG A 277 4.55 -9.64 9.00
C ARG A 277 4.16 -8.42 9.83
N VAL A 278 4.57 -8.41 11.09
CA VAL A 278 4.31 -7.32 12.04
C VAL A 278 5.61 -6.63 12.43
N GLU A 279 5.73 -5.34 12.11
CA GLU A 279 6.88 -4.51 12.46
C GLU A 279 6.53 -3.49 13.54
N TRP A 280 7.36 -3.38 14.57
CA TRP A 280 7.22 -2.34 15.59
C TRP A 280 7.97 -1.09 15.17
N ILE A 281 7.22 -0.03 14.86
CA ILE A 281 7.73 1.29 14.50
C ILE A 281 7.06 2.30 15.44
N PRO A 282 7.66 2.60 16.60
CA PRO A 282 7.05 3.47 17.60
C PRO A 282 6.91 4.91 17.08
N ASN A 283 6.20 5.74 17.84
CA ASN A 283 6.14 7.17 17.55
C ASN A 283 7.53 7.83 17.73
N ALA A 284 7.60 9.09 17.34
CA ALA A 284 8.82 9.89 17.32
C ALA A 284 8.47 11.38 17.46
N GLY A 285 9.49 12.24 17.46
CA GLY A 285 9.33 13.70 17.47
C GLY A 285 10.07 14.41 16.35
N GLU A 286 9.70 15.68 16.10
CA GLU A 286 10.47 16.58 15.24
C GLU A 286 11.56 17.29 16.05
N TYR A 287 12.72 16.63 16.22
CA TYR A 287 13.82 17.14 17.02
C TYR A 287 14.19 18.60 16.69
N LYS A 288 14.41 18.92 15.40
CA LYS A 288 14.78 20.29 14.96
C LYS A 288 13.71 21.35 15.20
N HIS A 289 12.45 20.96 15.37
CA HIS A 289 11.35 21.89 15.64
C HIS A 289 11.29 22.23 17.14
N PHE A 290 11.41 21.22 18.00
CA PHE A 290 11.25 21.37 19.45
C PHE A 290 12.54 21.66 20.23
N SER A 291 13.73 21.43 19.65
CA SER A 291 15.03 21.80 20.25
C SER A 291 15.36 23.30 20.17
N ARG A 292 14.45 24.13 19.64
CA ARG A 292 14.66 25.57 19.47
C ARG A 292 14.46 26.31 20.80
N HIS A 293 15.32 27.28 21.07
CA HIS A 293 15.21 28.20 22.20
C HIS A 293 14.67 29.56 21.77
N PHE A 294 13.91 30.21 22.64
CA PHE A 294 13.24 31.48 22.35
C PHE A 294 13.50 32.52 23.44
N HIS A 295 13.87 33.73 23.05
CA HIS A 295 14.12 34.82 24.01
C HIS A 295 12.82 35.37 24.62
N ASP A 296 11.75 35.49 23.83
CA ASP A 296 10.48 36.08 24.27
C ASP A 296 9.43 35.04 24.65
N ALA A 297 8.59 35.36 25.64
CA ALA A 297 7.47 34.51 26.04
C ALA A 297 6.25 34.73 25.13
N PRO A 298 5.40 33.71 24.89
CA PRO A 298 4.10 33.92 24.26
C PRO A 298 3.23 34.94 25.02
N ASN A 299 2.44 35.74 24.30
CA ASN A 299 1.69 36.87 24.87
C ASN A 299 0.69 36.48 25.99
N ASP A 300 0.15 35.27 25.91
CA ASP A 300 -0.82 34.74 26.87
C ASP A 300 -0.21 33.70 27.83
N MET A 301 1.13 33.60 27.86
CA MET A 301 1.83 32.86 28.90
C MET A 301 1.61 33.58 30.25
N PRO A 302 1.18 32.88 31.31
CA PRO A 302 0.95 33.51 32.60
C PRO A 302 2.27 33.98 33.22
N SER A 303 2.27 35.20 33.78
CA SER A 303 3.40 35.73 34.54
C SER A 303 3.33 35.20 35.97
N VAL A 304 4.20 34.25 36.31
CA VAL A 304 4.18 33.52 37.58
C VAL A 304 5.57 33.50 38.23
N ASN A 305 5.62 33.48 39.56
CA ASN A 305 6.88 33.52 40.33
C ASN A 305 7.42 32.12 40.72
N GLY A 306 6.66 31.05 40.42
CA GLY A 306 7.01 29.67 40.75
C GLY A 306 7.25 28.81 39.51
N PRO A 307 7.53 27.51 39.69
CA PRO A 307 7.80 26.62 38.57
C PRO A 307 6.57 26.40 37.69
N ILE A 308 6.80 26.27 36.38
CA ILE A 308 5.79 26.03 35.36
C ILE A 308 5.76 24.54 35.02
N ILE A 309 4.68 23.88 35.41
CA ILE A 309 4.40 22.48 35.09
C ILE A 309 3.51 22.44 33.86
N GLY A 310 4.05 21.98 32.74
CA GLY A 310 3.44 22.15 31.44
C GLY A 310 2.94 20.86 30.78
N TYR A 311 1.81 20.95 30.12
CA TYR A 311 1.31 19.93 29.20
C TYR A 311 0.80 20.60 27.93
N PHE A 312 1.09 20.01 26.77
CA PHE A 312 0.32 20.29 25.58
C PHE A 312 -0.15 19.02 24.86
N GLY A 313 -1.40 19.04 24.42
CA GLY A 313 -2.05 17.89 23.78
C GLY A 313 -3.56 17.95 23.91
N ALA A 314 -4.26 16.94 23.39
CA ALA A 314 -5.70 16.84 23.61
C ALA A 314 -5.98 16.60 25.10
N ILE A 315 -6.94 17.33 25.67
CA ILE A 315 -7.47 17.10 27.02
C ILE A 315 -8.80 16.39 26.83
N ALA A 316 -8.75 15.06 26.84
CA ALA A 316 -9.85 14.17 26.49
C ALA A 316 -10.07 13.12 27.58
N ASP A 317 -10.90 12.11 27.32
CA ASP A 317 -11.30 11.07 28.28
C ASP A 317 -10.14 10.26 28.87
N TRP A 318 -8.95 10.31 28.26
CA TRP A 318 -7.73 9.67 28.76
C TRP A 318 -6.86 10.58 29.64
N PHE A 319 -7.15 11.88 29.73
CA PHE A 319 -6.40 12.82 30.56
C PHE A 319 -6.91 12.78 32.01
N ASP A 320 -6.01 12.56 32.97
CA ASP A 320 -6.34 12.41 34.37
C ASP A 320 -6.53 13.77 35.06
N ILE A 321 -7.77 14.25 35.01
CA ILE A 321 -8.19 15.51 35.64
C ILE A 321 -8.04 15.45 37.16
N ASP A 322 -8.28 14.30 37.78
CA ASP A 322 -8.28 14.16 39.23
C ASP A 322 -6.86 14.14 39.79
N LEU A 323 -5.92 13.49 39.10
CA LEU A 323 -4.49 13.54 39.43
C LEU A 323 -3.98 14.98 39.42
N ILE A 324 -4.28 15.74 38.35
CA ILE A 324 -3.84 17.15 38.26
C ILE A 324 -4.50 18.01 39.33
N TYR A 325 -5.79 17.80 39.59
CA TYR A 325 -6.49 18.52 40.65
C TYR A 325 -5.84 18.29 42.02
N GLN A 326 -5.48 17.05 42.35
CA GLN A 326 -4.84 16.70 43.63
C GLN A 326 -3.47 17.35 43.76
N VAL A 327 -2.60 17.17 42.76
CA VAL A 327 -1.21 17.70 42.81
C VAL A 327 -1.21 19.23 42.80
N ALA A 328 -2.04 19.87 41.96
CA ALA A 328 -2.12 21.33 41.89
C ALA A 328 -2.74 21.95 43.15
N SER A 329 -3.67 21.25 43.81
CA SER A 329 -4.26 21.71 45.09
C SER A 329 -3.24 21.69 46.24
N ALA A 330 -2.37 20.67 46.27
CA ALA A 330 -1.32 20.52 47.27
C ALA A 330 -0.14 21.50 47.07
N ASN A 331 0.08 21.96 45.83
CA ASN A 331 1.24 22.77 45.43
C ASN A 331 0.84 24.12 44.86
N ARG A 332 0.36 25.02 45.73
CA ARG A 332 -0.17 26.33 45.32
C ARG A 332 0.88 27.30 44.78
N ASP A 333 2.15 27.03 45.07
CA ASP A 333 3.30 27.75 44.54
C ASP A 333 3.70 27.31 43.12
N TRP A 334 3.16 26.20 42.61
CA TRP A 334 3.41 25.73 41.24
C TRP A 334 2.31 26.18 40.30
N SER A 335 2.68 26.51 39.06
CA SER A 335 1.75 26.93 38.01
C SER A 335 1.60 25.83 36.96
N PHE A 336 0.39 25.28 36.84
CA PHE A 336 0.07 24.26 35.85
C PHE A 336 -0.43 24.92 34.57
N VAL A 337 0.34 24.81 33.48
CA VAL A 337 -0.01 25.39 32.18
C VAL A 337 -0.42 24.27 31.23
N LEU A 338 -1.72 24.18 30.96
CA LEU A 338 -2.35 23.12 30.19
C LEU A 338 -2.84 23.69 28.84
N ILE A 339 -2.23 23.23 27.75
CA ILE A 339 -2.47 23.73 26.40
C ILE A 339 -3.16 22.63 25.59
N GLY A 340 -4.39 22.87 25.17
CA GLY A 340 -5.17 21.83 24.52
C GLY A 340 -6.63 22.14 24.40
N ASN A 341 -7.30 21.41 23.51
CA ASN A 341 -8.73 21.43 23.41
C ASN A 341 -9.34 20.51 24.48
N SER A 342 -10.34 21.01 25.21
CA SER A 342 -11.04 20.30 26.29
C SER A 342 -12.54 20.12 26.03
N TYR A 343 -13.04 20.27 24.80
CA TYR A 343 -14.49 20.31 24.50
C TYR A 343 -15.28 19.05 24.93
N HIS A 344 -14.59 17.91 25.10
CA HIS A 344 -15.22 16.63 25.41
C HIS A 344 -15.02 16.18 26.86
N THR A 345 -14.28 16.94 27.67
CA THR A 345 -13.90 16.55 29.04
C THR A 345 -14.29 17.61 30.05
N ASP A 346 -14.82 17.18 31.20
CA ASP A 346 -15.20 18.08 32.27
C ASP A 346 -13.96 18.59 33.02
N VAL A 347 -13.56 19.82 32.72
CA VAL A 347 -12.41 20.50 33.34
C VAL A 347 -12.82 21.45 34.47
N ALA A 348 -14.08 21.42 34.94
CA ALA A 348 -14.58 22.35 35.94
C ALA A 348 -13.77 22.34 37.26
N LYS A 349 -13.26 21.16 37.66
CA LYS A 349 -12.38 21.01 38.84
C LYS A 349 -11.06 21.75 38.68
N LEU A 350 -10.48 21.76 37.48
CA LEU A 350 -9.22 22.45 37.22
C LEU A 350 -9.44 23.96 37.16
N MET A 351 -10.54 24.39 36.55
CA MET A 351 -10.89 25.82 36.44
C MET A 351 -11.17 26.50 37.79
N SER A 352 -11.39 25.74 38.87
CA SER A 352 -11.57 26.30 40.21
C SER A 352 -10.26 26.59 40.94
N LEU A 353 -9.12 26.15 40.41
CA LEU A 353 -7.79 26.36 41.00
C LEU A 353 -7.11 27.57 40.36
N GLU A 354 -6.67 28.53 41.19
CA GLU A 354 -6.03 29.77 40.71
C GLU A 354 -4.67 29.55 40.06
N ASN A 355 -4.01 28.44 40.38
CA ASN A 355 -2.70 28.07 39.87
C ASN A 355 -2.75 27.10 38.68
N VAL A 356 -3.92 26.91 38.06
CA VAL A 356 -4.10 26.12 36.84
C VAL A 356 -4.58 27.01 35.69
N TYR A 357 -3.81 27.03 34.61
CA TYR A 357 -4.03 27.87 33.44
C TYR A 357 -4.35 27.01 32.22
N LEU A 358 -5.60 27.07 31.76
CA LEU A 358 -6.06 26.42 30.54
C LEU A 358 -6.00 27.40 29.37
N LEU A 359 -5.00 27.26 28.49
CA LEU A 359 -4.72 28.23 27.41
C LEU A 359 -5.43 27.92 26.08
N GLY A 360 -6.14 26.79 26.01
CA GLY A 360 -6.78 26.31 24.79
C GLY A 360 -5.81 25.76 23.75
N GLU A 361 -6.32 25.45 22.56
CA GLU A 361 -5.54 24.89 21.45
C GLU A 361 -4.65 25.96 20.81
N LYS A 362 -3.40 25.60 20.48
CA LYS A 362 -2.40 26.48 19.86
C LYS A 362 -1.91 25.92 18.52
N PRO A 363 -1.53 26.78 17.57
CA PRO A 363 -0.89 26.34 16.33
C PRO A 363 0.38 25.52 16.62
N TYR A 364 0.59 24.45 15.86
CA TYR A 364 1.73 23.54 16.03
C TYR A 364 3.09 24.27 16.00
N GLN A 365 3.19 25.31 15.17
CA GLN A 365 4.42 26.10 15.01
C GLN A 365 4.77 26.94 16.25
N GLU A 366 3.78 27.30 17.08
CA GLU A 366 3.99 28.10 18.30
C GLU A 366 4.32 27.24 19.52
N LEU A 367 4.01 25.94 19.50
CA LEU A 367 4.21 25.06 20.66
C LEU A 367 5.63 25.06 21.24
N PRO A 368 6.72 25.09 20.45
CA PRO A 368 8.08 25.19 20.98
C PRO A 368 8.30 26.41 21.89
N ARG A 369 7.63 27.55 21.62
CA ARG A 369 7.76 28.78 22.44
C ARG A 369 7.15 28.62 23.83
N TYR A 370 6.06 27.86 23.94
CA TYR A 370 5.48 27.53 25.25
C TYR A 370 6.34 26.48 25.96
N LEU A 371 6.79 25.46 25.22
CA LEU A 371 7.62 24.39 25.75
C LEU A 371 8.91 24.94 26.39
N ASP A 372 9.55 25.92 25.76
CA ASP A 372 10.77 26.55 26.27
C ASP A 372 10.57 27.19 27.65
N ARG A 373 9.33 27.58 28.00
CA ARG A 373 8.96 28.15 29.30
C ARG A 373 8.58 27.13 30.36
N PHE A 374 8.38 25.87 29.99
CA PHE A 374 8.07 24.83 30.97
C PHE A 374 9.33 24.49 31.77
N ASP A 375 9.18 24.37 33.09
CA ASP A 375 10.23 23.85 33.97
C ASP A 375 10.19 22.32 34.02
N VAL A 376 8.98 21.75 34.02
CA VAL A 376 8.72 20.32 33.96
C VAL A 376 7.57 20.07 33.00
N CYS A 377 7.70 19.05 32.16
CA CYS A 377 6.62 18.60 31.30
C CYS A 377 5.94 17.36 31.88
N ILE A 378 4.64 17.22 31.69
CA ILE A 378 3.88 16.12 32.29
C ILE A 378 3.08 15.32 31.26
N ILE A 379 2.85 14.03 31.53
CA ILE A 379 1.93 13.14 30.79
C ILE A 379 0.98 12.46 31.80
N PRO A 380 -0.10 13.14 32.21
CA PRO A 380 -1.00 12.66 33.26
C PRO A 380 -2.16 11.86 32.65
N PHE A 381 -1.89 10.65 32.19
CA PHE A 381 -2.91 9.82 31.53
C PHE A 381 -3.51 8.80 32.49
N LEU A 382 -4.81 8.54 32.35
CA LEU A 382 -5.49 7.42 33.01
C LEU A 382 -5.00 6.10 32.43
N ILE A 383 -4.82 5.07 33.24
CA ILE A 383 -4.46 3.72 32.76
C ILE A 383 -5.72 2.96 32.32
N ASN A 384 -5.91 2.81 31.01
CA ASN A 384 -7.05 2.12 30.40
C ASN A 384 -6.61 1.33 29.15
N LYS A 385 -7.55 0.75 28.41
CA LYS A 385 -7.23 -0.04 27.19
C LYS A 385 -6.46 0.78 26.15
N LEU A 386 -6.86 2.04 25.92
CA LEU A 386 -6.22 2.93 24.96
C LEU A 386 -4.80 3.29 25.40
N THR A 387 -4.63 3.74 26.64
CA THR A 387 -3.35 4.27 27.13
C THR A 387 -2.31 3.19 27.39
N LYS A 388 -2.73 1.94 27.64
CA LYS A 388 -1.82 0.78 27.65
C LYS A 388 -1.13 0.55 26.31
N ALA A 389 -1.77 0.91 25.21
CA ALA A 389 -1.24 0.82 23.86
C ALA A 389 -0.58 2.13 23.37
N THR A 390 -0.60 3.19 24.18
CA THR A 390 -0.20 4.53 23.73
C THR A 390 1.31 4.71 23.88
N ASN A 391 2.00 4.98 22.77
CA ASN A 391 3.36 5.50 22.75
C ASN A 391 3.31 7.04 22.59
N PRO A 392 3.44 7.85 23.67
CA PRO A 392 3.07 9.27 23.62
C PRO A 392 4.08 10.11 22.83
N VAL A 393 3.64 10.70 21.71
CA VAL A 393 4.45 11.62 20.88
C VAL A 393 5.06 12.76 21.71
N LYS A 394 4.30 13.27 22.69
CA LYS A 394 4.67 14.44 23.51
C LYS A 394 5.94 14.23 24.31
N VAL A 395 6.23 13.00 24.72
CA VAL A 395 7.49 12.68 25.42
C VAL A 395 8.68 13.00 24.53
N TYR A 396 8.70 12.57 23.27
CA TYR A 396 9.81 12.87 22.36
C TYR A 396 9.97 14.36 22.10
N GLU A 397 8.85 15.09 22.00
CA GLU A 397 8.87 16.55 21.80
C GLU A 397 9.43 17.28 23.04
N TYR A 398 9.08 16.86 24.25
CA TYR A 398 9.61 17.42 25.49
C TYR A 398 11.11 17.12 25.66
N LEU A 399 11.51 15.87 25.39
CA LEU A 399 12.91 15.45 25.45
C LEU A 399 13.77 16.18 24.41
N ALA A 400 13.22 16.51 23.23
CA ALA A 400 13.90 17.32 22.22
C ALA A 400 14.22 18.74 22.73
N ALA A 401 13.41 19.30 23.62
CA ALA A 401 13.68 20.56 24.30
C ALA A 401 14.58 20.42 25.54
N GLY A 402 15.07 19.21 25.85
CA GLY A 402 15.87 18.90 27.05
C GLY A 402 15.08 18.91 28.36
N LYS A 403 13.74 19.05 28.29
CA LYS A 403 12.91 19.26 29.48
C LYS A 403 12.73 17.99 30.30
N PRO A 404 12.72 18.08 31.64
CA PRO A 404 12.36 16.95 32.49
C PRO A 404 10.90 16.57 32.27
N VAL A 405 10.62 15.27 32.28
CA VAL A 405 9.28 14.73 32.01
C VAL A 405 8.85 13.83 33.16
N VAL A 406 7.63 14.05 33.67
CA VAL A 406 6.95 13.15 34.62
C VAL A 406 5.69 12.60 33.98
N ALA A 407 5.51 11.29 33.97
CA ALA A 407 4.39 10.62 33.35
C ALA A 407 3.73 9.63 34.31
N THR A 408 2.45 9.32 34.09
CA THR A 408 1.84 8.14 34.71
C THR A 408 2.62 6.90 34.24
N ASP A 409 2.66 5.83 35.05
CA ASP A 409 3.35 4.57 34.74
C ASP A 409 2.72 3.83 33.54
N LEU A 410 3.00 4.34 32.34
CA LEU A 410 2.60 3.79 31.05
C LEU A 410 3.62 2.74 30.61
N GLN A 411 3.14 1.55 30.25
CA GLN A 411 3.97 0.42 29.83
C GLN A 411 4.97 0.79 28.72
N GLU A 412 4.54 1.57 27.73
CA GLU A 412 5.38 1.98 26.60
C GLU A 412 6.50 2.96 26.97
N LEU A 413 6.47 3.55 28.17
CA LEU A 413 7.53 4.41 28.68
C LEU A 413 8.54 3.66 29.55
N HIS A 414 8.36 2.37 29.81
CA HIS A 414 9.31 1.57 30.61
C HIS A 414 10.70 1.54 29.98
N GLY A 415 10.79 1.51 28.65
CA GLY A 415 12.06 1.63 27.91
C GLY A 415 12.68 3.03 27.94
N MET A 416 12.01 4.02 28.53
CA MET A 416 12.44 5.42 28.61
C MET A 416 12.66 5.89 30.05
N LYS A 417 12.67 4.99 31.06
CA LYS A 417 12.86 5.32 32.48
C LYS A 417 14.16 6.08 32.79
N GLU A 418 15.15 5.99 31.92
CA GLU A 418 16.39 6.76 32.02
C GLU A 418 16.21 8.26 31.70
N TYR A 419 15.15 8.62 30.98
CA TYR A 419 14.88 9.98 30.49
C TYR A 419 13.58 10.58 31.05
N VAL A 420 12.65 9.72 31.49
CA VAL A 420 11.30 10.07 31.93
C VAL A 420 11.03 9.45 33.30
N GLU A 421 10.49 10.25 34.21
CA GLU A 421 10.06 9.78 35.51
C GLU A 421 8.64 9.23 35.47
N LEU A 422 8.45 8.02 35.98
CA LEU A 422 7.15 7.34 36.01
C LEU A 422 6.60 7.31 37.42
N ALA A 423 5.32 7.62 37.56
CA ALA A 423 4.61 7.62 38.82
C ALA A 423 3.29 6.84 38.72
N ALA A 424 3.00 6.02 39.74
CA ALA A 424 1.80 5.19 39.76
C ALA A 424 0.55 5.93 40.27
N ASP A 425 0.73 6.93 41.13
CA ASP A 425 -0.35 7.70 41.75
C ASP A 425 0.02 9.18 41.94
N SER A 426 -0.93 9.99 42.45
CA SER A 426 -0.74 11.43 42.63
C SER A 426 0.35 11.81 43.63
N SER A 427 0.61 10.98 44.65
CA SER A 427 1.65 11.22 45.66
C SER A 427 3.04 10.98 45.06
N GLU A 428 3.20 9.88 44.31
CA GLU A 428 4.42 9.62 43.55
C GLU A 428 4.62 10.65 42.44
N PHE A 429 3.55 11.11 41.79
CA PHE A 429 3.61 12.12 40.73
C PHE A 429 4.10 13.46 41.27
N GLU A 430 3.58 13.90 42.41
CA GLU A 430 4.07 15.08 43.12
C GLU A 430 5.55 14.94 43.49
N THR A 431 5.91 13.82 44.12
CA THR A 431 7.29 13.55 44.56
C THR A 431 8.26 13.56 43.38
N SER A 432 7.85 12.98 42.26
CA SER A 432 8.64 12.95 41.03
C SER A 432 8.83 14.34 40.44
N ILE A 433 7.79 15.18 40.39
CA ILE A 433 7.91 16.59 39.98
C ILE A 433 8.90 17.33 40.89
N ARG A 434 8.77 17.19 42.22
CA ARG A 434 9.71 17.84 43.18
C ARG A 434 11.15 17.47 42.89
N ARG A 435 11.43 16.20 42.62
CA ARG A 435 12.78 15.73 42.34
C ARG A 435 13.32 16.32 41.03
N VAL A 436 12.59 16.17 39.92
CA VAL A 436 13.10 16.66 38.63
C VAL A 436 13.21 18.18 38.56
N LEU A 437 12.45 18.92 39.38
CA LEU A 437 12.63 20.37 39.55
C LEU A 437 14.00 20.74 40.13
N GLN A 438 14.60 19.88 40.96
CA GLN A 438 15.95 20.09 41.50
C GLN A 438 17.02 19.89 40.42
N GLU A 439 16.71 19.08 39.40
CA GLU A 439 17.61 18.69 38.31
C GLU A 439 17.39 19.53 37.03
N LYS A 440 16.38 20.40 36.98
CA LYS A 440 15.92 21.06 35.75
C LYS A 440 16.98 21.90 35.01
N ASN A 441 17.98 22.38 35.75
CA ASN A 441 19.06 23.23 35.23
C ASN A 441 20.36 22.44 34.99
N ASP A 442 20.36 21.10 35.14
CA ASP A 442 21.54 20.29 34.85
C ASP A 442 21.70 20.13 33.32
N PRO A 443 22.73 20.73 32.71
CA PRO A 443 22.94 20.65 31.26
C PRO A 443 23.23 19.22 30.79
N THR A 444 23.85 18.38 31.63
CA THR A 444 24.19 17.00 31.28
C THR A 444 22.94 16.15 31.08
N LEU A 445 21.94 16.34 31.95
CA LEU A 445 20.66 15.65 31.84
C LEU A 445 19.84 16.18 30.66
N ALA A 446 19.87 17.50 30.40
CA ALA A 446 19.24 18.09 29.23
C ALA A 446 19.82 17.53 27.92
N ASP A 447 21.15 17.52 27.78
CA ASP A 447 21.87 16.99 26.61
C ASP A 447 21.54 15.52 26.37
N LYS A 448 21.52 14.72 27.44
CA LYS A 448 21.16 13.29 27.37
C LYS A 448 19.75 13.07 26.83
N ARG A 449 18.76 13.87 27.26
CA ARG A 449 17.38 13.82 26.74
C ARG A 449 17.31 14.24 25.28
N GLN A 450 18.04 15.30 24.92
CA GLN A 450 18.10 15.80 23.55
C GLN A 450 18.74 14.80 22.60
N GLN A 451 19.81 14.11 23.02
CA GLN A 451 20.44 13.06 22.23
C GLN A 451 19.47 11.90 21.98
N PHE A 452 18.76 11.44 23.00
CA PHE A 452 17.72 10.41 22.82
C PHE A 452 16.63 10.86 21.83
N ALA A 453 16.17 12.10 21.92
CA ALA A 453 15.17 12.63 20.98
C ALA A 453 15.70 12.76 19.54
N ALA A 454 16.95 13.19 19.36
CA ALA A 454 17.63 13.23 18.06
C ALA A 454 17.80 11.82 17.46
N GLU A 455 17.85 10.80 18.30
CA GLU A 455 17.89 9.40 17.88
C GLU A 455 16.51 8.82 17.54
N ASN A 456 15.43 9.53 17.87
CA ASN A 456 14.05 9.07 17.75
C ASN A 456 13.19 10.08 16.96
N THR A 457 13.55 10.28 15.69
CA THR A 457 12.89 11.22 14.76
C THR A 457 11.95 10.53 13.78
N TRP A 458 10.98 11.29 13.25
CA TRP A 458 10.10 10.79 12.19
C TRP A 458 10.87 10.34 10.95
N GLU A 459 11.96 11.00 10.59
CA GLU A 459 12.84 10.58 9.49
C GLU A 459 13.34 9.13 9.68
N LYS A 460 13.78 8.78 10.89
CA LYS A 460 14.22 7.42 11.21
C LYS A 460 13.08 6.40 11.14
N ARG A 461 11.87 6.76 11.57
CA ARG A 461 10.67 5.90 11.43
C ARG A 461 10.30 5.68 9.96
N TYR A 462 10.39 6.74 9.16
CA TYR A 462 10.20 6.66 7.72
C TYR A 462 11.22 5.71 7.08
N LEU A 463 12.50 5.78 7.45
CA LEU A 463 13.53 4.87 6.91
C LEU A 463 13.24 3.40 7.27
N GLN A 464 12.72 3.13 8.48
CA GLN A 464 12.27 1.79 8.86
C GLN A 464 11.10 1.31 7.99
N LEU A 465 10.09 2.16 7.77
CA LEU A 465 8.93 1.84 6.94
C LEU A 465 9.32 1.68 5.46
N LYS A 466 10.20 2.53 4.93
CA LYS A 466 10.77 2.43 3.59
C LYS A 466 11.50 1.10 3.39
N LYS A 467 12.29 0.69 4.39
CA LYS A 467 12.98 -0.60 4.38
C LYS A 467 11.98 -1.77 4.35
N LEU A 468 10.91 -1.71 5.15
CA LEU A 468 9.83 -2.70 5.13
C LEU A 468 9.22 -2.83 3.73
N ILE A 469 8.82 -1.70 3.12
CA ILE A 469 8.24 -1.68 1.76
C ILE A 469 9.21 -2.33 0.76
N ARG A 470 10.46 -1.85 0.71
CA ARG A 470 11.47 -2.32 -0.25
C ARG A 470 11.83 -3.79 -0.07
N THR A 471 11.88 -4.30 1.16
CA THR A 471 12.39 -5.67 1.39
C THR A 471 11.30 -6.73 1.49
N LYS A 472 10.03 -6.34 1.76
CA LYS A 472 8.94 -7.30 2.01
C LYS A 472 7.74 -7.15 1.08
N LEU A 473 7.51 -5.96 0.51
CA LEU A 473 6.34 -5.69 -0.34
C LEU A 473 6.73 -5.64 -1.82
N TYR A 474 7.78 -4.90 -2.13
CA TYR A 474 8.38 -4.82 -3.48
C TYR A 474 9.88 -5.12 -3.43
N PRO A 475 10.27 -6.38 -3.11
CA PRO A 475 11.68 -6.81 -3.13
C PRO A 475 12.33 -6.52 -4.48
N LYS A 476 13.61 -6.09 -4.46
CA LYS A 476 14.32 -5.84 -5.71
C LYS A 476 14.49 -7.13 -6.51
N VAL A 477 14.21 -7.08 -7.81
CA VAL A 477 14.33 -8.22 -8.72
C VAL A 477 15.51 -8.00 -9.67
N SER A 478 16.37 -9.01 -9.83
CA SER A 478 17.39 -9.02 -10.87
C SER A 478 16.99 -10.02 -11.96
N ILE A 479 16.57 -9.51 -13.10
CA ILE A 479 16.28 -10.31 -14.30
C ILE A 479 17.60 -10.59 -15.00
N ILE A 480 17.96 -11.84 -15.17
CA ILE A 480 19.21 -12.30 -15.75
C ILE A 480 18.89 -12.92 -17.10
N VAL A 481 19.44 -12.34 -18.17
CA VAL A 481 19.29 -12.81 -19.54
C VAL A 481 20.66 -13.26 -20.03
N VAL A 482 20.81 -14.54 -20.33
CA VAL A 482 22.02 -15.08 -20.96
C VAL A 482 21.81 -15.14 -22.46
N THR A 483 22.77 -14.63 -23.22
CA THR A 483 22.73 -14.65 -24.69
C THR A 483 24.00 -15.24 -25.27
N HIS A 484 23.89 -15.88 -26.43
CA HIS A 484 25.01 -16.37 -27.23
C HIS A 484 24.60 -16.34 -28.70
N ASN A 485 25.14 -15.38 -29.45
CA ASN A 485 24.74 -15.02 -30.79
C ASN A 485 23.22 -14.69 -30.89
N ASN A 486 22.71 -14.58 -32.13
CA ASN A 486 21.31 -14.30 -32.45
C ASN A 486 20.82 -13.01 -31.78
N TRP A 487 21.47 -11.89 -32.10
CA TRP A 487 21.11 -10.58 -31.56
C TRP A 487 19.61 -10.27 -31.70
N GLU A 488 18.99 -10.63 -32.84
CA GLU A 488 17.55 -10.38 -33.08
C GLU A 488 16.66 -10.93 -31.95
N LEU A 489 16.90 -12.16 -31.47
CA LEU A 489 16.11 -12.73 -30.37
C LEU A 489 16.39 -11.98 -29.06
N SER A 490 17.66 -11.71 -28.79
CA SER A 490 18.11 -11.01 -27.58
C SER A 490 17.54 -9.59 -27.50
N GLU A 491 17.55 -8.86 -28.60
CA GLU A 491 16.97 -7.53 -28.72
C GLU A 491 15.48 -7.56 -28.41
N ARG A 492 14.75 -8.53 -28.98
CA ARG A 492 13.29 -8.64 -28.80
C ARG A 492 12.91 -9.05 -27.38
N CYS A 493 13.64 -9.98 -26.77
CA CYS A 493 13.47 -10.32 -25.36
C CYS A 493 13.72 -9.09 -24.47
N MET A 494 14.85 -8.42 -24.65
CA MET A 494 15.21 -7.22 -23.90
C MET A 494 14.19 -6.10 -24.05
N ASP A 495 13.72 -5.87 -25.28
CA ASP A 495 12.70 -4.87 -25.57
C ASP A 495 11.38 -5.19 -24.87
N SER A 496 10.95 -6.45 -24.89
CA SER A 496 9.76 -6.89 -24.16
C SER A 496 9.92 -6.69 -22.65
N VAL A 497 11.08 -7.02 -22.07
CA VAL A 497 11.36 -6.82 -20.64
C VAL A 497 11.30 -5.34 -20.28
N LEU A 498 11.98 -4.48 -21.03
CA LEU A 498 12.06 -3.05 -20.73
C LEU A 498 10.72 -2.33 -20.92
N ARG A 499 9.91 -2.73 -21.90
CA ARG A 499 8.61 -2.10 -22.20
C ARG A 499 7.45 -2.65 -21.38
N LYS A 500 7.44 -3.95 -21.07
CA LYS A 500 6.30 -4.64 -20.46
C LYS A 500 6.48 -4.96 -18.98
N THR A 501 7.69 -4.80 -18.43
CA THR A 501 7.92 -4.95 -16.98
C THR A 501 7.62 -3.66 -16.26
N ASP A 502 6.45 -3.65 -15.64
CA ASP A 502 5.86 -2.60 -14.82
C ASP A 502 6.23 -2.72 -13.32
N TYR A 503 6.87 -3.84 -12.93
CA TYR A 503 7.26 -4.10 -11.54
C TYR A 503 8.11 -2.97 -10.97
N PRO A 504 7.91 -2.60 -9.70
CA PRO A 504 8.54 -1.40 -9.19
C PRO A 504 10.08 -1.41 -9.16
N ASP A 505 10.69 -2.36 -8.46
CA ASP A 505 12.13 -2.35 -8.19
C ASP A 505 12.81 -3.52 -8.92
N TYR A 506 13.30 -3.28 -10.14
CA TYR A 506 14.05 -4.29 -10.89
C TYR A 506 15.25 -3.73 -11.64
N GLU A 507 16.19 -4.63 -11.93
CA GLU A 507 17.29 -4.43 -12.86
C GLU A 507 17.36 -5.61 -13.85
N VAL A 508 18.01 -5.39 -14.98
CA VAL A 508 18.27 -6.40 -16.00
C VAL A 508 19.77 -6.57 -16.15
N ILE A 509 20.24 -7.81 -16.06
CA ILE A 509 21.64 -8.18 -16.24
C ILE A 509 21.72 -9.05 -17.47
N VAL A 510 22.39 -8.55 -18.51
CA VAL A 510 22.58 -9.29 -19.75
C VAL A 510 23.99 -9.85 -19.76
N VAL A 511 24.10 -11.17 -19.82
CA VAL A 511 25.36 -11.89 -19.89
C VAL A 511 25.53 -12.39 -21.32
N ASP A 512 26.39 -11.71 -22.07
CA ASP A 512 26.89 -12.22 -23.34
C ASP A 512 27.88 -13.35 -23.08
N ASN A 513 27.50 -14.56 -23.46
CA ASN A 513 28.23 -15.79 -23.23
C ASN A 513 29.24 -16.04 -24.36
N GLY A 514 30.05 -15.04 -24.69
CA GLY A 514 31.08 -15.11 -25.73
C GLY A 514 30.52 -15.22 -27.15
N SER A 515 29.59 -14.34 -27.51
CA SER A 515 29.07 -14.23 -28.88
C SER A 515 30.16 -13.81 -29.86
N LEU A 516 30.02 -14.26 -31.11
CA LEU A 516 30.94 -13.96 -32.22
C LEU A 516 30.29 -13.10 -33.32
N ASP A 517 28.99 -12.81 -33.18
CA ASP A 517 28.22 -11.97 -34.09
C ASP A 517 28.17 -10.51 -33.59
N GLU A 518 27.18 -9.73 -34.02
CA GLU A 518 26.99 -8.33 -33.64
C GLU A 518 26.57 -8.12 -32.17
N THR A 519 26.17 -9.18 -31.45
CA THR A 519 25.62 -9.11 -30.08
C THR A 519 26.47 -8.29 -29.11
N PRO A 520 27.81 -8.47 -29.00
CA PRO A 520 28.62 -7.72 -28.04
C PRO A 520 28.63 -6.22 -28.36
N ALA A 521 28.71 -5.86 -29.64
CA ALA A 521 28.72 -4.47 -30.08
C ALA A 521 27.37 -3.80 -29.81
N SER A 522 26.26 -4.50 -30.09
CA SER A 522 24.91 -4.00 -29.83
C SER A 522 24.62 -3.83 -28.33
N LEU A 523 25.06 -4.77 -27.49
CA LEU A 523 24.90 -4.68 -26.03
C LEU A 523 25.69 -3.52 -25.41
N LEU A 524 26.86 -3.18 -25.96
CA LEU A 524 27.64 -2.02 -25.51
C LEU A 524 26.99 -0.69 -25.92
N GLN A 525 26.19 -0.68 -26.99
CA GLN A 525 25.41 0.48 -27.41
C GLN A 525 24.10 0.66 -26.62
N LEU A 526 23.64 -0.40 -25.95
CA LEU A 526 22.42 -0.37 -25.12
C LEU A 526 22.65 0.44 -23.83
N ASN A 527 22.49 1.75 -23.93
CA ASN A 527 22.58 2.66 -22.79
C ASN A 527 21.21 2.82 -22.10
N HIS A 528 20.94 2.00 -21.07
CA HIS A 528 19.69 2.07 -20.31
C HIS A 528 19.95 1.97 -18.79
N PRO A 529 19.35 2.84 -17.94
CA PRO A 529 19.67 2.91 -16.51
C PRO A 529 19.35 1.64 -15.70
N LYS A 530 18.48 0.77 -16.22
CA LYS A 530 18.15 -0.53 -15.61
C LYS A 530 18.98 -1.70 -16.14
N VAL A 531 19.79 -1.51 -17.17
CA VAL A 531 20.50 -2.61 -17.84
C VAL A 531 21.98 -2.60 -17.46
N LYS A 532 22.49 -3.77 -17.07
CA LYS A 532 23.90 -4.04 -16.83
C LYS A 532 24.37 -5.14 -17.78
N THR A 533 25.34 -4.81 -18.63
CA THR A 533 25.93 -5.77 -19.59
C THR A 533 27.19 -6.41 -19.01
N ILE A 534 27.37 -7.72 -19.22
CA ILE A 534 28.55 -8.49 -18.90
C ILE A 534 28.97 -9.28 -20.15
N LEU A 535 30.19 -9.06 -20.65
CA LEU A 535 30.72 -9.77 -21.81
C LEU A 535 31.72 -10.84 -21.37
N LEU A 536 31.47 -12.11 -21.71
CA LEU A 536 32.36 -13.22 -21.41
C LEU A 536 33.28 -13.52 -22.59
N PRO A 537 34.53 -13.95 -22.35
CA PRO A 537 35.49 -14.19 -23.43
C PRO A 537 35.22 -15.48 -24.23
N LYS A 538 34.38 -16.37 -23.72
CA LYS A 538 34.01 -17.65 -24.36
C LYS A 538 32.66 -18.15 -23.84
N ASN A 539 32.03 -19.02 -24.63
CA ASN A 539 30.79 -19.68 -24.23
C ASN A 539 31.05 -20.71 -23.12
N GLY A 540 30.48 -20.44 -21.95
CA GLY A 540 30.53 -21.28 -20.76
C GLY A 540 29.33 -22.19 -20.56
N GLY A 541 28.36 -22.16 -21.48
CA GLY A 541 27.08 -22.85 -21.32
C GLY A 541 26.06 -22.07 -20.49
N TYR A 542 24.83 -22.58 -20.44
CA TYR A 542 23.69 -21.91 -19.82
C TYR A 542 23.86 -21.73 -18.30
N ALA A 543 24.31 -22.78 -17.61
CA ALA A 543 24.53 -22.78 -16.16
C ALA A 543 25.57 -21.75 -15.73
N GLN A 544 26.70 -21.65 -16.44
CA GLN A 544 27.77 -20.70 -16.11
C GLN A 544 27.34 -19.25 -16.37
N GLY A 545 26.70 -18.98 -17.51
CA GLY A 545 26.21 -17.63 -17.84
C GLY A 545 25.23 -17.11 -16.79
N ASN A 546 24.24 -17.93 -16.40
CA ASN A 546 23.25 -17.56 -15.38
C ASN A 546 23.89 -17.38 -14.01
N THR A 547 24.85 -18.25 -13.66
CA THR A 547 25.59 -18.14 -12.39
C THR A 547 26.38 -16.83 -12.31
N ILE A 548 27.05 -16.41 -13.38
CA ILE A 548 27.77 -15.13 -13.42
C ILE A 548 26.81 -13.94 -13.30
N GLY A 549 25.66 -14.01 -13.99
CA GLY A 549 24.60 -13.02 -13.84
C GLY A 549 24.11 -12.92 -12.39
N ALA A 550 23.83 -14.06 -11.76
CA ALA A 550 23.38 -14.16 -10.38
C ALA A 550 24.40 -13.62 -9.36
N PHE A 551 25.70 -13.80 -9.58
CA PHE A 551 26.73 -13.20 -8.73
C PHE A 551 26.79 -11.68 -8.85
N ASN A 552 26.41 -11.13 -10.00
CA ASN A 552 26.41 -9.71 -10.27
C ASN A 552 25.09 -9.01 -9.92
N ALA A 553 24.07 -9.78 -9.56
CA ALA A 553 22.75 -9.32 -9.17
C ALA A 553 22.74 -8.73 -7.77
N VAL A 554 22.00 -7.63 -7.56
CA VAL A 554 21.78 -7.04 -6.23
C VAL A 554 20.35 -7.24 -5.72
N GLY A 555 19.45 -7.79 -6.53
CA GLY A 555 18.08 -8.10 -6.16
C GLY A 555 17.97 -9.21 -5.10
N ASP A 556 16.92 -9.15 -4.30
CA ASP A 556 16.53 -10.18 -3.34
C ASP A 556 15.96 -11.42 -4.05
N ILE A 557 15.46 -11.24 -5.27
CA ILE A 557 14.94 -12.29 -6.14
C ILE A 557 15.70 -12.27 -7.46
N LEU A 558 16.13 -13.44 -7.90
CA LEU A 558 16.79 -13.67 -9.18
C LEU A 558 15.74 -14.22 -10.15
N VAL A 559 15.62 -13.65 -11.35
CA VAL A 559 14.78 -14.21 -12.41
C VAL A 559 15.69 -14.63 -13.55
N LEU A 560 15.87 -15.92 -13.76
CA LEU A 560 16.56 -16.43 -14.95
C LEU A 560 15.55 -16.40 -16.10
N LEU A 561 15.92 -15.78 -17.23
CA LEU A 561 15.05 -15.62 -18.39
C LEU A 561 15.85 -15.90 -19.67
N ASN A 562 15.37 -16.81 -20.49
CA ASN A 562 16.01 -17.08 -21.78
C ASN A 562 15.87 -15.89 -22.74
N ASN A 563 16.86 -15.69 -23.59
CA ASN A 563 16.86 -14.63 -24.60
C ASN A 563 15.87 -14.88 -25.75
N ASP A 564 15.31 -16.08 -25.87
CA ASP A 564 14.25 -16.44 -26.83
C ASP A 564 12.87 -16.49 -26.15
N THR A 565 12.59 -15.49 -25.32
CA THR A 565 11.28 -15.31 -24.68
C THR A 565 10.71 -13.93 -24.93
N LEU A 566 9.39 -13.80 -24.84
CA LEU A 566 8.70 -12.51 -24.79
C LEU A 566 7.82 -12.48 -23.54
N VAL A 567 7.96 -11.39 -22.78
CA VAL A 567 7.15 -11.15 -21.58
C VAL A 567 5.99 -10.19 -21.86
N SER A 568 4.94 -10.28 -21.06
CA SER A 568 3.72 -9.48 -21.20
C SER A 568 3.48 -8.58 -19.99
N GLU A 569 2.55 -7.63 -20.10
CA GLU A 569 2.24 -6.70 -18.99
C GLU A 569 1.80 -7.46 -17.72
N GLY A 570 2.32 -7.04 -16.56
CA GLY A 570 2.03 -7.64 -15.26
C GLY A 570 2.68 -9.02 -15.00
N TRP A 571 3.46 -9.56 -15.96
CA TRP A 571 4.03 -10.92 -15.84
C TRP A 571 4.84 -11.11 -14.56
N LEU A 572 5.67 -10.14 -14.20
CA LEU A 572 6.62 -10.27 -13.10
C LEU A 572 5.90 -10.24 -11.75
N ASN A 573 4.94 -9.34 -11.55
CA ASN A 573 4.18 -9.30 -10.30
C ASN A 573 3.41 -10.62 -10.08
N ARG A 574 2.83 -11.20 -11.12
CA ARG A 574 2.16 -12.50 -11.07
C ARG A 574 3.12 -13.65 -10.77
N LEU A 575 4.28 -13.66 -11.44
CA LEU A 575 5.33 -14.66 -11.21
C LEU A 575 5.82 -14.67 -9.75
N LEU A 576 5.88 -13.49 -9.11
CA LEU A 576 6.37 -13.35 -7.73
C LEU A 576 5.28 -13.55 -6.67
N HIS A 577 4.00 -13.49 -7.05
CA HIS A 577 2.88 -13.57 -6.11
C HIS A 577 2.93 -14.81 -5.18
N PRO A 578 3.30 -16.02 -5.65
CA PRO A 578 3.37 -17.21 -4.79
C PRO A 578 4.32 -17.07 -3.58
N PHE A 579 5.40 -16.29 -3.66
CA PHE A 579 6.30 -16.08 -2.53
C PHE A 579 5.63 -15.35 -1.35
N SER A 580 4.53 -14.64 -1.61
CA SER A 580 3.75 -13.97 -0.57
C SER A 580 2.78 -14.93 0.15
N LEU A 581 2.36 -15.99 -0.54
CA LEU A 581 1.42 -17.00 -0.05
C LEU A 581 2.12 -18.06 0.82
N ASP A 582 3.31 -18.50 0.40
CA ASP A 582 4.08 -19.50 1.12
C ASP A 582 5.59 -19.13 1.18
N PRO A 583 6.11 -18.79 2.38
CA PRO A 583 7.52 -18.45 2.55
C PRO A 583 8.48 -19.63 2.34
N GLU A 584 8.00 -20.88 2.35
CA GLU A 584 8.83 -22.08 2.07
C GLU A 584 9.10 -22.29 0.58
N ILE A 585 8.38 -21.57 -0.31
CA ILE A 585 8.64 -21.62 -1.75
C ILE A 585 10.01 -21.00 -2.04
N GLY A 586 10.91 -21.79 -2.62
CA GLY A 586 12.25 -21.36 -3.01
C GLY A 586 12.31 -20.81 -4.44
N ALA A 587 11.49 -21.36 -5.33
CA ALA A 587 11.41 -20.91 -6.72
C ALA A 587 10.00 -21.03 -7.33
N VAL A 588 9.73 -20.19 -8.32
CA VAL A 588 8.47 -20.10 -9.05
C VAL A 588 8.73 -20.00 -10.55
N GLY A 589 7.99 -20.76 -11.37
CA GLY A 589 7.99 -20.59 -12.83
C GLY A 589 6.62 -20.14 -13.36
N PRO A 590 6.55 -19.43 -14.51
CA PRO A 590 5.30 -19.08 -15.15
C PRO A 590 4.80 -20.23 -16.05
N MET A 591 3.57 -20.12 -16.53
CA MET A 591 3.07 -20.92 -17.66
C MET A 591 3.69 -20.44 -18.98
N SER A 592 3.73 -21.32 -20.00
CA SER A 592 4.26 -20.99 -21.34
C SER A 592 3.59 -21.78 -22.45
N ASN A 593 3.70 -21.31 -23.69
CA ASN A 593 3.27 -22.00 -24.91
C ASN A 593 4.22 -23.12 -25.35
N SER A 594 5.45 -23.17 -24.85
CA SER A 594 6.44 -24.15 -25.29
C SER A 594 7.40 -24.51 -24.16
N VAL A 595 7.13 -25.64 -23.50
CA VAL A 595 7.96 -26.21 -22.43
C VAL A 595 7.62 -27.69 -22.26
N GLY A 596 8.61 -28.52 -21.93
CA GLY A 596 8.47 -29.98 -21.86
C GLY A 596 7.93 -30.53 -20.53
N ASN A 597 7.25 -29.71 -19.74
CA ASN A 597 6.72 -30.08 -18.43
C ASN A 597 5.32 -29.45 -18.23
N ASP A 598 4.81 -29.50 -17.01
CA ASP A 598 3.46 -29.10 -16.70
C ASP A 598 3.20 -27.57 -16.76
N GLN A 599 4.24 -26.74 -16.93
CA GLN A 599 4.09 -25.30 -17.21
C GLN A 599 3.49 -25.01 -18.60
N HIS A 600 3.38 -26.00 -19.48
CA HIS A 600 2.83 -25.80 -20.82
C HIS A 600 1.31 -25.49 -20.72
N VAL A 601 0.80 -24.56 -21.53
CA VAL A 601 -0.65 -24.30 -21.60
C VAL A 601 -1.32 -25.26 -22.61
N ASP A 602 -2.50 -25.78 -22.30
CA ASP A 602 -3.21 -26.70 -23.23
C ASP A 602 -3.69 -25.95 -24.50
N PHE A 603 -4.16 -24.72 -24.35
CA PHE A 603 -4.66 -23.91 -25.47
C PHE A 603 -4.08 -22.49 -25.47
N PHE A 604 -3.30 -22.19 -26.51
CA PHE A 604 -2.60 -20.92 -26.69
C PHE A 604 -3.02 -20.24 -28.00
N ILE A 605 -3.18 -18.92 -27.96
CA ILE A 605 -3.34 -18.07 -29.15
C ILE A 605 -2.32 -16.94 -29.09
N GLY A 606 -1.44 -16.92 -30.08
CA GLY A 606 -0.39 -15.92 -30.24
C GLY A 606 0.50 -16.24 -31.43
N ASP A 607 1.59 -15.51 -31.57
CA ASP A 607 2.53 -15.64 -32.68
C ASP A 607 3.97 -15.30 -32.26
N SER A 608 4.92 -15.67 -33.12
CA SER A 608 6.35 -15.44 -32.89
C SER A 608 6.78 -13.99 -33.08
N THR A 609 5.89 -13.08 -33.48
CA THR A 609 6.16 -11.64 -33.63
C THR A 609 5.80 -10.88 -32.36
N ASN A 610 4.61 -11.15 -31.82
CA ASN A 610 4.00 -10.39 -30.73
C ASN A 610 3.88 -11.19 -29.42
N GLY A 611 4.20 -12.48 -29.42
CA GLY A 611 4.00 -13.37 -28.28
C GLY A 611 2.52 -13.72 -28.12
N ALA A 612 1.99 -13.60 -26.90
CA ALA A 612 0.58 -13.89 -26.62
C ALA A 612 -0.36 -12.84 -27.26
N ASN A 613 -1.50 -13.29 -27.80
CA ASN A 613 -2.55 -12.35 -28.20
C ASN A 613 -3.12 -11.63 -26.97
N GLU A 614 -3.27 -10.30 -27.02
CA GLU A 614 -3.69 -9.49 -25.88
C GLU A 614 -5.07 -9.89 -25.31
N ASN A 615 -6.04 -10.23 -26.17
CA ASN A 615 -7.36 -10.67 -25.71
C ASN A 615 -7.31 -12.05 -25.07
N TRP A 616 -6.50 -12.97 -25.62
CA TRP A 616 -6.27 -14.28 -25.02
C TRP A 616 -5.60 -14.14 -23.66
N LEU A 617 -4.59 -13.28 -23.56
CA LEU A 617 -3.85 -13.04 -22.32
C LEU A 617 -4.74 -12.43 -21.23
N ARG A 618 -5.61 -11.46 -21.59
CA ARG A 618 -6.58 -10.89 -20.65
C ARG A 618 -7.51 -11.96 -20.09
N ASP A 619 -8.08 -12.79 -20.96
CA ASP A 619 -8.94 -13.90 -20.55
C ASP A 619 -8.14 -14.91 -19.69
N PHE A 620 -6.90 -15.24 -20.07
CA PHE A 620 -6.02 -16.13 -19.29
C PHE A 620 -5.77 -15.60 -17.87
N TYR A 621 -5.41 -14.32 -17.72
CA TYR A 621 -5.21 -13.70 -16.41
C TYR A 621 -6.49 -13.64 -15.58
N GLU A 622 -7.66 -13.43 -16.18
CA GLU A 622 -8.95 -13.47 -15.47
C GLU A 622 -9.32 -14.89 -15.01
N LEU A 623 -9.08 -15.90 -15.86
CA LEU A 623 -9.43 -17.29 -15.60
C LEU A 623 -8.55 -17.94 -14.52
N TYR A 624 -7.27 -17.57 -14.45
CA TYR A 624 -6.30 -18.11 -13.51
C TYR A 624 -5.99 -17.19 -12.34
N ASP A 625 -6.62 -16.02 -12.21
CA ASP A 625 -6.20 -14.95 -11.29
C ASP A 625 -5.83 -15.46 -9.88
N GLY A 626 -4.57 -15.20 -9.48
CA GLY A 626 -4.02 -15.58 -8.17
C GLY A 626 -3.84 -17.08 -7.93
N LYS A 627 -4.05 -17.94 -8.94
CA LYS A 627 -3.87 -19.39 -8.83
C LYS A 627 -2.39 -19.78 -8.93
N MET A 628 -2.04 -20.77 -8.13
CA MET A 628 -0.75 -21.42 -8.16
C MET A 628 -0.90 -22.90 -7.83
N ARG A 629 0.08 -23.69 -8.26
CA ARG A 629 0.18 -25.11 -7.90
C ARG A 629 1.61 -25.50 -7.57
N TYR A 630 1.77 -26.42 -6.63
CA TYR A 630 3.08 -26.98 -6.33
C TYR A 630 3.54 -27.91 -7.45
N THR A 631 4.85 -27.95 -7.66
CA THR A 631 5.49 -28.84 -8.64
C THR A 631 6.79 -29.39 -8.06
N GLU A 632 7.31 -30.43 -8.70
CA GLU A 632 8.66 -30.97 -8.45
C GLU A 632 9.65 -30.56 -9.53
N MET A 633 9.16 -29.93 -10.62
CA MET A 633 9.98 -29.55 -11.75
C MET A 633 9.56 -28.18 -12.31
N LEU A 634 10.54 -27.31 -12.52
CA LEU A 634 10.42 -26.02 -13.19
C LEU A 634 11.42 -25.99 -14.33
N GLY A 635 10.96 -25.66 -15.53
CA GLY A 635 11.79 -25.43 -16.69
C GLY A 635 12.38 -24.03 -16.63
N PHE A 636 13.70 -23.93 -16.84
CA PHE A 636 14.41 -22.67 -16.60
C PHE A 636 14.37 -21.69 -17.79
N PHE A 637 13.44 -21.88 -18.75
CA PHE A 637 13.16 -20.84 -19.74
C PHE A 637 12.76 -19.51 -19.08
N CYS A 638 12.09 -19.59 -17.93
CA CYS A 638 11.85 -18.51 -17.00
C CYS A 638 11.64 -19.06 -15.59
N VAL A 639 12.44 -18.63 -14.61
CA VAL A 639 12.27 -19.03 -13.21
C VAL A 639 12.67 -17.90 -12.25
N ALA A 640 11.82 -17.59 -11.28
CA ALA A 640 12.13 -16.72 -10.16
C ALA A 640 12.66 -17.55 -8.98
N ILE A 641 13.80 -17.18 -8.42
CA ILE A 641 14.49 -17.89 -7.34
C ILE A 641 14.83 -16.88 -6.25
N LYS A 642 14.51 -17.17 -4.99
CA LYS A 642 14.97 -16.34 -3.86
C LYS A 642 16.50 -16.36 -3.80
N LYS A 643 17.14 -15.19 -3.73
CA LYS A 643 18.61 -15.12 -3.71
C LYS A 643 19.23 -15.83 -2.51
N GLU A 644 18.55 -15.83 -1.37
CA GLU A 644 18.96 -16.59 -0.18
C GLU A 644 18.97 -18.12 -0.43
N VAL A 645 18.06 -18.63 -1.27
CA VAL A 645 18.01 -20.05 -1.65
C VAL A 645 19.19 -20.35 -2.56
N PHE A 646 19.40 -19.53 -3.59
CA PHE A 646 20.56 -19.65 -4.49
C PHE A 646 21.90 -19.64 -3.73
N ALA A 647 22.04 -18.76 -2.73
CA ALA A 647 23.23 -18.72 -1.89
C ALA A 647 23.42 -19.98 -1.02
N LYS A 648 22.32 -20.62 -0.58
CA LYS A 648 22.36 -21.76 0.34
C LYS A 648 22.56 -23.10 -0.36
N ILE A 649 21.93 -23.33 -1.52
CA ILE A 649 21.97 -24.64 -2.22
C ILE A 649 23.07 -24.74 -3.29
N GLY A 650 23.86 -23.68 -3.44
CA GLY A 650 24.91 -23.58 -4.46
C GLY A 650 24.37 -23.23 -5.85
N TYR A 651 25.27 -23.10 -6.80
CA TYR A 651 25.00 -22.53 -8.13
C TYR A 651 24.61 -23.59 -9.15
N LEU A 652 24.21 -23.21 -10.37
CA LEU A 652 23.91 -24.19 -11.42
C LEU A 652 25.16 -25.03 -11.76
N ASP A 653 24.94 -26.31 -12.05
CA ASP A 653 26.02 -27.26 -12.33
C ASP A 653 26.50 -27.09 -13.78
N ASP A 654 27.72 -26.61 -13.97
CA ASP A 654 28.26 -26.30 -15.30
C ASP A 654 28.70 -27.55 -16.09
N ARG A 655 28.66 -28.74 -15.47
CA ARG A 655 28.95 -30.01 -16.16
C ARG A 655 27.94 -30.34 -17.27
N PHE A 656 26.73 -29.75 -17.23
CA PHE A 656 25.72 -29.91 -18.29
C PHE A 656 26.04 -29.09 -19.56
N GLY A 657 27.09 -28.26 -19.55
CA GLY A 657 27.59 -27.58 -20.75
C GLY A 657 26.53 -26.71 -21.44
N ALA A 658 26.22 -27.03 -22.70
CA ALA A 658 25.32 -26.24 -23.54
C ALA A 658 23.85 -26.22 -23.08
N GLY A 659 23.45 -27.09 -22.13
CA GLY A 659 22.12 -27.12 -21.51
C GLY A 659 21.51 -28.53 -21.51
N MET A 660 20.28 -28.66 -21.01
CA MET A 660 19.58 -29.90 -20.63
C MET A 660 20.01 -30.45 -19.26
N PHE A 661 19.02 -30.77 -18.41
CA PHE A 661 19.14 -31.34 -17.06
C PHE A 661 19.69 -30.41 -15.97
N GLU A 662 20.12 -29.19 -16.28
CA GLU A 662 20.53 -28.23 -15.25
C GLU A 662 19.36 -27.79 -14.37
N ASP A 663 18.16 -27.69 -14.94
CA ASP A 663 16.92 -27.34 -14.27
C ASP A 663 16.36 -28.52 -13.46
N ASP A 664 16.42 -29.75 -14.00
CA ASP A 664 16.17 -31.00 -13.26
C ASP A 664 17.02 -31.07 -11.99
N ASP A 665 18.34 -30.89 -12.15
CA ASP A 665 19.30 -30.92 -11.06
C ASP A 665 18.97 -29.86 -10.01
N TYR A 666 18.74 -28.63 -10.45
CA TYR A 666 18.53 -27.52 -9.54
C TYR A 666 17.21 -27.66 -8.78
N CYS A 667 16.14 -28.15 -9.43
CA CYS A 667 14.87 -28.46 -8.79
C CYS A 667 15.04 -29.54 -7.70
N LEU A 668 15.74 -30.63 -7.99
CA LEU A 668 16.01 -31.66 -6.99
C LEU A 668 16.86 -31.14 -5.83
N ARG A 669 17.84 -30.26 -6.06
CA ARG A 669 18.60 -29.62 -4.98
C ARG A 669 17.74 -28.73 -4.10
N MET A 670 16.84 -27.94 -4.67
CA MET A 670 15.90 -27.13 -3.89
C MET A 670 15.01 -28.00 -3.01
N LEU A 671 14.43 -29.08 -3.57
CA LEU A 671 13.61 -30.02 -2.83
C LEU A 671 14.41 -30.72 -1.71
N ALA A 672 15.62 -31.17 -1.99
CA ALA A 672 16.52 -31.77 -0.99
C ALA A 672 16.92 -30.77 0.12
N GLY A 673 16.98 -29.48 -0.21
CA GLY A 673 17.20 -28.38 0.75
C GLY A 673 15.98 -28.01 1.60
N GLY A 674 14.85 -28.70 1.42
CA GLY A 674 13.59 -28.47 2.15
C GLY A 674 12.72 -27.35 1.57
N TYR A 675 13.01 -26.87 0.36
CA TYR A 675 12.22 -25.84 -0.30
C TYR A 675 11.11 -26.43 -1.16
N ARG A 676 10.05 -25.66 -1.34
CA ARG A 676 8.94 -25.99 -2.25
C ARG A 676 9.08 -25.24 -3.56
N LEU A 677 8.57 -25.82 -4.64
CA LEU A 677 8.53 -25.20 -5.96
C LEU A 677 7.06 -24.98 -6.36
N ALA A 678 6.81 -23.88 -7.06
CA ALA A 678 5.46 -23.53 -7.48
C ALA A 678 5.42 -23.05 -8.93
N ILE A 679 4.27 -23.24 -9.56
CA ILE A 679 3.95 -22.65 -10.85
C ILE A 679 2.90 -21.57 -10.59
N ALA A 680 3.21 -20.35 -11.00
CA ALA A 680 2.25 -19.25 -11.03
C ALA A 680 1.34 -19.46 -12.25
N GLU A 681 0.14 -19.99 -12.03
CA GLU A 681 -0.77 -20.36 -13.11
C GLU A 681 -1.38 -19.14 -13.79
N ASP A 682 -1.33 -17.97 -13.14
CA ASP A 682 -1.72 -16.69 -13.73
C ASP A 682 -0.56 -15.92 -14.34
N ALA A 683 0.68 -16.41 -14.29
CA ALA A 683 1.80 -15.80 -14.99
C ALA A 683 2.05 -16.50 -16.33
N PHE A 684 2.32 -15.73 -17.38
CA PHE A 684 2.60 -16.27 -18.72
C PHE A 684 3.82 -15.62 -19.35
N VAL A 685 4.70 -16.43 -19.93
CA VAL A 685 5.85 -16.00 -20.73
C VAL A 685 5.86 -16.80 -22.03
N TYR A 686 5.88 -16.09 -23.17
CA TYR A 686 6.00 -16.71 -24.48
C TYR A 686 7.43 -17.21 -24.70
N HIS A 687 7.59 -18.40 -25.26
CA HIS A 687 8.88 -19.02 -25.56
C HIS A 687 8.89 -19.50 -27.01
N TYR A 688 9.93 -19.13 -27.77
CA TYR A 688 10.09 -19.56 -29.17
C TYR A 688 10.39 -21.07 -29.29
N GLY A 689 10.79 -21.70 -28.18
CA GLY A 689 11.00 -23.14 -28.05
C GLY A 689 12.41 -23.54 -28.45
N SER A 690 13.38 -23.24 -27.58
CA SER A 690 14.77 -23.69 -27.63
C SER A 690 15.48 -23.35 -28.94
N ALA A 691 15.55 -22.06 -29.29
CA ALA A 691 16.12 -21.59 -30.55
C ALA A 691 17.55 -22.12 -30.81
N THR A 692 18.37 -22.26 -29.77
CA THR A 692 19.72 -22.84 -29.86
C THR A 692 19.69 -24.30 -30.32
N PHE A 693 18.81 -25.13 -29.75
CA PHE A 693 18.75 -26.56 -30.09
C PHE A 693 18.13 -26.82 -31.47
N LYS A 694 17.28 -25.91 -31.96
CA LYS A 694 16.73 -25.99 -33.33
C LYS A 694 17.79 -25.82 -34.42
N GLN A 695 18.96 -25.29 -34.09
CA GLN A 695 20.09 -25.18 -35.02
C GLN A 695 20.94 -26.46 -35.07
N TRP A 696 20.71 -27.40 -34.15
CA TRP A 696 21.45 -28.66 -34.08
C TRP A 696 20.78 -29.72 -34.95
N ASP A 697 21.60 -30.60 -35.52
CA ASP A 697 21.06 -31.82 -36.12
C ASP A 697 20.60 -32.80 -35.03
N GLU A 698 19.76 -33.76 -35.44
CA GLU A 698 19.15 -34.74 -34.54
C GLU A 698 20.21 -35.58 -33.80
N HIS A 699 21.34 -35.87 -34.45
CA HIS A 699 22.42 -36.65 -33.84
C HIS A 699 23.08 -35.88 -32.70
N HIS A 700 23.43 -34.61 -32.91
CA HIS A 700 24.06 -33.78 -31.90
C HIS A 700 23.12 -33.51 -30.71
N TYR A 701 21.83 -33.31 -30.98
CA TYR A 701 20.80 -33.21 -29.94
C TYR A 701 20.73 -34.49 -29.09
N ASP A 702 20.59 -35.65 -29.72
CA ASP A 702 20.47 -36.94 -29.05
C ASP A 702 21.72 -37.30 -28.24
N GLU A 703 22.90 -37.02 -28.78
CA GLU A 703 24.17 -37.27 -28.10
C GLU A 703 24.30 -36.39 -26.85
N THR A 704 24.00 -35.10 -26.97
CA THR A 704 24.01 -34.16 -25.83
C THR A 704 23.01 -34.59 -24.76
N PHE A 705 21.78 -34.94 -25.17
CA PHE A 705 20.75 -35.41 -24.25
C PHE A 705 21.19 -36.68 -23.50
N LYS A 706 21.76 -37.68 -24.21
CA LYS A 706 22.26 -38.93 -23.59
C LYS A 706 23.40 -38.66 -22.61
N ASN A 707 24.34 -37.80 -22.97
CA ASN A 707 25.48 -37.45 -22.12
C ASN A 707 25.04 -36.72 -20.85
N ASN A 708 24.19 -35.71 -20.98
CA ASN A 708 23.70 -34.93 -19.84
C ASN A 708 22.74 -35.73 -18.95
N LYS A 709 21.92 -36.60 -19.55
CA LYS A 709 21.13 -37.59 -18.80
C LYS A 709 22.04 -38.45 -17.92
N LYS A 710 23.13 -38.98 -18.46
CA LYS A 710 24.08 -39.80 -17.70
C LYS A 710 24.70 -39.02 -16.54
N ILE A 711 25.13 -37.77 -16.75
CA ILE A 711 25.65 -36.90 -15.68
C ILE A 711 24.61 -36.72 -14.56
N PHE A 712 23.35 -36.47 -14.94
CA PHE A 712 22.25 -36.34 -13.99
C PHE A 712 22.01 -37.64 -13.20
N GLU A 713 21.89 -38.77 -13.88
CA GLU A 713 21.60 -40.07 -13.26
C GLU A 713 22.75 -40.53 -12.34
N GLU A 714 24.00 -40.28 -12.73
CA GLU A 714 25.18 -40.53 -11.90
C GLU A 714 25.21 -39.62 -10.66
N LYS A 715 24.90 -38.33 -10.82
CA LYS A 715 24.87 -37.38 -9.69
C LYS A 715 23.82 -37.75 -8.65
N TRP A 716 22.63 -38.14 -9.10
CA TRP A 716 21.47 -38.38 -8.24
C TRP A 716 21.22 -39.85 -7.89
N GLN A 717 22.00 -40.77 -8.47
CA GLN A 717 21.86 -42.21 -8.28
C GLN A 717 20.41 -42.68 -8.53
N ARG A 718 19.80 -42.14 -9.60
CA ARG A 718 18.40 -42.41 -9.98
C ARG A 718 18.24 -42.35 -11.49
N GLU A 719 17.28 -43.10 -12.00
CA GLU A 719 16.86 -42.98 -13.40
C GLU A 719 16.05 -41.70 -13.61
N TRP A 720 16.32 -40.99 -14.72
CA TRP A 720 15.52 -39.85 -15.14
C TRP A 720 14.20 -40.32 -15.75
N LYS A 721 13.12 -39.63 -15.38
CA LYS A 721 11.77 -39.90 -15.89
C LYS A 721 11.27 -38.66 -16.61
N GLN A 722 10.66 -38.88 -17.77
CA GLN A 722 10.02 -37.81 -18.52
C GLN A 722 9.00 -37.08 -17.64
N HIS A 723 9.05 -35.75 -17.68
CA HIS A 723 8.17 -34.91 -16.90
C HIS A 723 6.72 -35.05 -17.34
N LYS A 724 5.81 -34.79 -16.40
CA LYS A 724 4.39 -34.70 -16.69
C LYS A 724 4.17 -33.45 -17.54
N MET A 725 3.52 -33.61 -18.69
CA MET A 725 2.93 -32.50 -19.43
C MET A 725 1.73 -31.94 -18.65
N PRO A 726 1.26 -30.71 -18.93
CA PRO A 726 0.15 -30.08 -18.23
C PRO A 726 -1.03 -31.04 -18.12
N ALA A 727 -1.56 -31.12 -16.91
CA ALA A 727 -2.69 -31.97 -16.57
C ALA A 727 -3.99 -31.40 -17.17
N SER A 728 -4.14 -31.45 -18.48
CA SER A 728 -5.46 -31.57 -19.09
C SER A 728 -5.70 -33.06 -19.27
N PRO A 729 -6.61 -33.67 -18.47
CA PRO A 729 -6.82 -35.11 -18.56
C PRO A 729 -7.41 -35.53 -19.92
N PHE A 730 -7.83 -34.55 -20.74
CA PHE A 730 -8.40 -34.75 -22.06
C PHE A 730 -7.44 -34.44 -23.21
N LEU A 731 -6.21 -34.03 -22.91
CA LEU A 731 -5.23 -33.70 -23.94
C LEU A 731 -4.97 -34.91 -24.85
N HIS A 732 -5.14 -34.72 -26.15
CA HIS A 732 -5.05 -35.76 -27.20
C HIS A 732 -6.04 -36.94 -27.07
N LEU A 733 -7.03 -36.90 -26.16
CA LEU A 733 -8.05 -37.95 -26.08
C LEU A 733 -9.14 -37.76 -27.14
N ALA A 734 -9.42 -38.83 -27.87
CA ALA A 734 -10.57 -38.95 -28.78
C ALA A 734 -11.54 -40.08 -28.35
N ASP A 735 -11.14 -40.90 -27.38
CA ASP A 735 -11.97 -41.98 -26.85
C ASP A 735 -13.03 -41.45 -25.90
N ARG A 736 -14.29 -41.60 -26.32
CA ARG A 736 -15.47 -41.10 -25.61
C ARG A 736 -15.74 -41.85 -24.32
N ASP A 737 -15.42 -43.14 -24.26
CA ASP A 737 -15.57 -43.95 -23.05
C ASP A 737 -14.57 -43.47 -22.01
N ARG A 738 -13.29 -43.31 -22.42
CA ARG A 738 -12.27 -42.79 -21.52
C ARG A 738 -12.55 -41.37 -21.03
N ILE A 739 -13.07 -40.49 -21.89
CA ILE A 739 -13.48 -39.13 -21.49
C ILE A 739 -14.59 -39.20 -20.43
N ALA A 740 -15.59 -40.05 -20.63
CA ALA A 740 -16.69 -40.22 -19.66
C ALA A 740 -16.21 -40.83 -18.33
N GLU A 741 -15.30 -41.80 -18.39
CA GLU A 741 -14.64 -42.38 -17.22
C GLU A 741 -13.87 -41.33 -16.43
N ILE A 742 -13.04 -40.52 -17.09
CA ILE A 742 -12.27 -39.43 -16.44
C ILE A 742 -13.20 -38.45 -15.72
N ILE A 743 -14.30 -38.07 -16.35
CA ILE A 743 -15.29 -37.17 -15.73
C ILE A 743 -15.91 -37.85 -14.50
N ALA A 744 -16.26 -39.13 -14.57
CA ALA A 744 -16.82 -39.87 -13.44
C ALA A 744 -15.80 -40.11 -12.31
N GLU A 745 -14.57 -40.48 -12.65
CA GLU A 745 -13.43 -40.72 -11.74
C GLU A 745 -13.03 -39.45 -10.99
N SER A 746 -13.25 -38.26 -11.58
CA SER A 746 -12.95 -36.97 -10.95
C SER A 746 -13.73 -36.75 -9.64
N GLY A 747 -14.90 -37.36 -9.49
CA GLY A 747 -15.82 -37.11 -8.37
C GLY A 747 -16.42 -35.70 -8.35
N GLN A 748 -16.14 -34.87 -9.36
CA GLN A 748 -16.61 -33.49 -9.47
C GLN A 748 -17.93 -33.42 -10.25
N PRO A 749 -18.84 -32.48 -9.89
CA PRO A 749 -19.99 -32.19 -10.75
C PRO A 749 -19.51 -31.69 -12.11
N ALA A 750 -20.08 -32.20 -13.20
CA ALA A 750 -19.79 -31.71 -14.55
C ALA A 750 -20.99 -30.97 -15.12
N VAL A 751 -20.76 -29.83 -15.75
CA VAL A 751 -21.77 -29.00 -16.41
C VAL A 751 -21.39 -28.79 -17.87
N LEU A 752 -22.38 -28.85 -18.76
CA LEU A 752 -22.20 -28.53 -20.19
C LEU A 752 -22.98 -27.28 -20.57
N VAL A 753 -22.32 -26.31 -21.19
CA VAL A 753 -22.90 -25.05 -21.63
C VAL A 753 -22.77 -24.93 -23.14
N TYR A 754 -23.89 -24.74 -23.84
CA TYR A 754 -23.90 -24.51 -25.28
C TYR A 754 -23.86 -23.03 -25.61
N ILE A 755 -22.81 -22.59 -26.30
CA ILE A 755 -22.73 -21.24 -26.89
C ILE A 755 -22.67 -21.33 -28.42
N SER A 756 -23.48 -20.50 -29.08
CA SER A 756 -23.52 -20.40 -30.55
C SER A 756 -22.51 -19.41 -31.13
N LYS A 757 -21.80 -18.68 -30.26
CA LYS A 757 -20.85 -17.63 -30.62
C LYS A 757 -19.40 -18.06 -30.34
N ASP A 758 -18.46 -17.31 -30.89
CA ASP A 758 -17.05 -17.37 -30.49
C ASP A 758 -16.91 -17.07 -28.99
N TRP A 759 -16.00 -17.75 -28.30
CA TRP A 759 -15.72 -17.51 -26.88
C TRP A 759 -15.42 -16.03 -26.58
N SER A 760 -14.70 -15.36 -27.47
CA SER A 760 -14.32 -13.95 -27.31
C SER A 760 -15.50 -12.98 -27.41
N GLU A 761 -16.59 -13.36 -28.08
CA GLU A 761 -17.81 -12.56 -28.19
C GLU A 761 -18.75 -12.69 -26.99
N LEU A 762 -18.43 -13.61 -26.07
CA LEU A 762 -19.21 -13.79 -24.85
C LEU A 762 -19.05 -12.56 -23.95
N HIS A 763 -20.16 -11.91 -23.61
CA HIS A 763 -20.15 -10.75 -22.72
C HIS A 763 -19.49 -11.10 -21.38
N SER A 764 -18.67 -10.18 -20.84
CA SER A 764 -17.82 -10.42 -19.66
C SER A 764 -18.58 -10.93 -18.43
N ILE A 765 -19.83 -10.49 -18.24
CA ILE A 765 -20.69 -10.98 -17.15
C ILE A 765 -20.94 -12.50 -17.23
N TRP A 766 -21.04 -13.06 -18.43
CA TRP A 766 -21.28 -14.50 -18.62
C TRP A 766 -19.98 -15.29 -18.46
N LYS A 767 -18.85 -14.75 -18.94
CA LYS A 767 -17.54 -15.33 -18.64
C LYS A 767 -17.33 -15.41 -17.13
N ARG A 768 -17.62 -14.34 -16.39
CA ARG A 768 -17.56 -14.32 -14.91
C ARG A 768 -18.45 -15.36 -14.26
N ARG A 769 -19.69 -15.52 -14.69
CA ARG A 769 -20.55 -16.57 -14.12
C ARG A 769 -20.06 -17.99 -14.42
N LEU A 770 -19.47 -18.24 -15.59
CA LEU A 770 -18.83 -19.54 -15.88
C LEU A 770 -17.62 -19.78 -14.96
N ILE A 771 -16.86 -18.70 -14.65
CA ILE A 771 -15.77 -18.73 -13.67
C ILE A 771 -16.32 -19.02 -12.27
N GLU A 772 -17.42 -18.38 -11.85
CA GLU A 772 -18.07 -18.62 -10.56
C GLU A 772 -18.57 -20.06 -10.40
N LEU A 773 -19.14 -20.67 -11.45
CA LEU A 773 -19.50 -22.10 -11.44
C LEU A 773 -18.27 -23.00 -11.19
N ASN A 774 -17.13 -22.65 -11.80
CA ASN A 774 -15.86 -23.35 -11.62
C ASN A 774 -15.28 -23.18 -10.19
N GLN A 775 -15.63 -22.11 -9.46
CA GLN A 775 -15.16 -21.92 -8.07
C GLN A 775 -15.68 -23.00 -7.10
N ASN A 776 -16.75 -23.72 -7.44
CA ASN A 776 -17.32 -24.82 -6.64
C ASN A 776 -16.77 -26.21 -7.00
N GLN A 777 -15.53 -26.29 -7.52
CA GLN A 777 -14.92 -27.55 -8.00
C GLN A 777 -15.76 -28.25 -9.08
N THR A 778 -16.55 -27.50 -9.84
CA THR A 778 -17.35 -28.01 -10.95
C THR A 778 -16.50 -28.04 -12.22
N MET A 779 -16.52 -29.15 -12.95
CA MET A 779 -15.98 -29.21 -14.31
C MET A 779 -16.95 -28.53 -15.28
N VAL A 780 -16.54 -27.42 -15.87
CA VAL A 780 -17.36 -26.65 -16.81
C VAL A 780 -16.87 -26.92 -18.23
N PHE A 781 -17.71 -27.56 -19.03
CA PHE A 781 -17.49 -27.77 -20.44
C PHE A 781 -18.32 -26.77 -21.24
N VAL A 782 -17.67 -26.02 -22.12
CA VAL A 782 -18.30 -25.03 -22.97
C VAL A 782 -18.17 -25.47 -24.41
N ARG A 783 -19.31 -25.75 -25.03
CA ARG A 783 -19.40 -26.07 -26.43
C ARG A 783 -19.37 -24.77 -27.22
N CYS A 784 -18.28 -24.52 -27.93
CA CYS A 784 -18.08 -23.34 -28.77
C CYS A 784 -17.34 -23.70 -30.07
N SER A 785 -17.65 -23.00 -31.17
CA SER A 785 -17.03 -23.30 -32.46
C SER A 785 -15.59 -22.79 -32.55
N THR A 786 -15.33 -21.61 -31.99
CA THR A 786 -14.06 -20.90 -32.09
C THR A 786 -13.75 -20.08 -30.83
N TYR A 787 -12.47 -19.77 -30.64
CA TYR A 787 -11.97 -18.79 -29.68
C TYR A 787 -11.03 -17.83 -30.42
N LEU A 788 -11.37 -16.54 -30.46
CA LEU A 788 -10.67 -15.52 -31.25
C LEU A 788 -10.54 -15.95 -32.72
N GLN A 789 -11.64 -16.50 -33.25
CA GLN A 789 -11.77 -17.02 -34.61
C GLN A 789 -10.86 -18.22 -34.92
N LYS A 790 -10.16 -18.78 -33.93
CA LYS A 790 -9.40 -20.03 -34.07
C LYS A 790 -10.28 -21.21 -33.67
N PRO A 791 -10.29 -22.30 -34.47
CA PRO A 791 -11.05 -23.49 -34.13
C PRO A 791 -10.51 -24.13 -32.84
N VAL A 792 -11.41 -24.55 -31.97
CA VAL A 792 -11.07 -25.32 -30.77
C VAL A 792 -11.13 -26.81 -31.13
N HIS A 793 -9.99 -27.45 -31.35
CA HIS A 793 -9.95 -28.87 -31.68
C HIS A 793 -9.95 -29.74 -30.43
N GLY A 794 -10.80 -30.76 -30.38
CA GLY A 794 -10.89 -31.65 -29.21
C GLY A 794 -11.36 -30.93 -27.95
N ILE A 795 -11.09 -31.51 -26.79
CA ILE A 795 -11.33 -30.85 -25.50
C ILE A 795 -10.05 -30.09 -25.11
N ARG A 796 -10.19 -28.80 -24.82
CA ARG A 796 -9.07 -27.89 -24.52
C ARG A 796 -9.31 -27.15 -23.22
N ARG A 797 -8.38 -27.28 -22.28
CA ARG A 797 -8.39 -26.58 -21.00
C ARG A 797 -7.93 -25.13 -21.19
N ILE A 798 -8.78 -24.19 -20.79
CA ILE A 798 -8.49 -22.75 -20.84
C ILE A 798 -8.43 -22.11 -19.44
N GLY A 799 -8.85 -22.84 -18.41
CA GLY A 799 -8.85 -22.42 -17.02
C GLY A 799 -8.78 -23.64 -16.07
N PRO A 800 -8.75 -23.45 -14.74
CA PRO A 800 -8.58 -24.53 -13.78
C PRO A 800 -9.49 -25.75 -13.98
N ASN A 801 -10.82 -25.59 -14.09
CA ASN A 801 -11.74 -26.66 -14.53
C ASN A 801 -12.66 -26.18 -15.66
N LEU A 802 -12.15 -25.33 -16.54
CA LEU A 802 -12.90 -24.79 -17.68
C LEU A 802 -12.33 -25.33 -18.98
N TYR A 803 -13.19 -26.01 -19.74
CA TYR A 803 -12.82 -26.71 -20.96
C TYR A 803 -13.68 -26.24 -22.14
N LEU A 804 -13.04 -25.99 -23.28
CA LEU A 804 -13.71 -25.71 -24.55
C LEU A 804 -13.70 -26.97 -25.42
N THR A 805 -14.77 -27.19 -26.19
CA THR A 805 -14.79 -28.17 -27.28
C THR A 805 -15.70 -27.69 -28.40
N ASN A 806 -15.35 -28.00 -29.65
CA ASN A 806 -16.25 -27.84 -30.79
C ASN A 806 -16.93 -29.15 -31.24
N ASP A 807 -16.60 -30.28 -30.60
CA ASP A 807 -17.11 -31.61 -30.96
C ASP A 807 -18.00 -32.17 -29.84
N ASP A 808 -19.31 -32.09 -30.07
CA ASP A 808 -20.34 -32.61 -29.16
C ASP A 808 -20.22 -34.14 -28.99
N ASN A 809 -19.63 -34.85 -29.96
CA ASN A 809 -19.52 -36.29 -29.90
C ASN A 809 -18.56 -36.77 -28.80
N LEU A 810 -17.54 -35.97 -28.48
CA LEU A 810 -16.57 -36.30 -27.42
C LEU A 810 -17.25 -36.41 -26.05
N LEU A 811 -18.29 -35.62 -25.82
CA LEU A 811 -18.99 -35.55 -24.53
C LEU A 811 -20.26 -36.43 -24.48
N LYS A 812 -20.61 -37.12 -25.57
CA LYS A 812 -21.89 -37.84 -25.70
C LYS A 812 -22.11 -38.95 -24.66
N LYS A 813 -21.03 -39.57 -24.17
CA LYS A 813 -21.08 -40.63 -23.15
C LYS A 813 -20.93 -40.12 -21.72
N ALA A 814 -20.56 -38.85 -21.55
CA ALA A 814 -20.38 -38.25 -20.23
C ALA A 814 -21.73 -37.91 -19.59
N ARG A 815 -21.79 -37.98 -18.26
CA ARG A 815 -22.95 -37.54 -17.48
C ARG A 815 -22.71 -36.13 -16.96
N PHE A 816 -23.67 -35.25 -17.18
CA PHE A 816 -23.64 -33.88 -16.69
C PHE A 816 -24.73 -33.68 -15.64
N ALA A 817 -24.40 -33.00 -14.55
CA ALA A 817 -25.35 -32.59 -13.53
C ALA A 817 -26.39 -31.64 -14.11
N HIS A 818 -25.95 -30.71 -14.97
CA HIS A 818 -26.80 -29.77 -15.69
C HIS A 818 -26.27 -29.53 -17.11
N ILE A 819 -27.19 -29.31 -18.04
CA ILE A 819 -26.91 -28.87 -19.41
C ILE A 819 -27.65 -27.55 -19.62
N TYR A 820 -26.92 -26.48 -19.89
CA TYR A 820 -27.48 -25.15 -20.11
C TYR A 820 -27.48 -24.79 -21.59
N THR A 821 -28.61 -24.34 -22.13
CA THR A 821 -28.60 -23.52 -23.35
C THR A 821 -28.23 -22.08 -23.00
N PHE A 822 -27.61 -21.35 -23.92
CA PHE A 822 -27.25 -19.94 -23.68
C PHE A 822 -28.44 -19.07 -23.25
N THR A 823 -29.65 -19.40 -23.72
CA THR A 823 -30.89 -18.67 -23.40
C THR A 823 -31.44 -19.02 -22.02
N GLU A 824 -31.37 -20.28 -21.58
CA GLU A 824 -31.79 -20.73 -20.24
C GLU A 824 -30.82 -20.26 -19.16
N TYR A 825 -29.51 -20.33 -19.44
CA TYR A 825 -28.47 -19.75 -18.59
C TYR A 825 -28.68 -18.24 -18.38
N ARG A 826 -29.17 -17.55 -19.41
CA ARG A 826 -29.49 -16.13 -19.35
C ARG A 826 -30.76 -15.81 -18.55
N ARG A 827 -31.74 -16.72 -18.46
CA ARG A 827 -32.99 -16.53 -17.73
C ARG A 827 -32.86 -16.83 -16.23
N GLU A 828 -32.31 -17.97 -15.85
CA GLU A 828 -32.02 -18.29 -14.43
C GLU A 828 -31.14 -17.23 -13.76
N ALA A 829 -30.30 -16.58 -14.54
CA ALA A 829 -29.45 -15.49 -14.11
C ALA A 829 -30.18 -14.20 -13.76
N ASN A 830 -31.30 -13.91 -14.42
CA ASN A 830 -32.14 -12.75 -14.14
C ASN A 830 -33.14 -13.05 -13.01
N ASP A 831 -33.60 -14.29 -12.88
CA ASP A 831 -34.58 -14.68 -11.84
C ASP A 831 -33.95 -14.77 -10.44
N ASN A 832 -32.63 -15.00 -10.32
CA ASN A 832 -31.87 -14.93 -9.06
C ASN A 832 -31.30 -13.53 -8.75
N ALA A 833 -31.56 -12.53 -9.59
CA ALA A 833 -31.18 -11.13 -9.39
C ALA A 833 -32.38 -10.23 -8.99
N GLY A 834 -33.54 -10.86 -8.71
CA GLY A 834 -34.77 -10.21 -8.27
C GLY A 834 -34.96 -10.27 -6.76
#